data_AF-A0A9W8H8D0-F1
#
_entry.id   AF-A0A9W8H8D0-F1
#
_cell.length_a   1.000
_cell.length_b   1.000
_cell.length_c   1.000
_cell.angle_alpha   90.00
_cell.angle_beta   90.00
_cell.angle_gamma   90.00
#
_symmetry.space_group_name_H-M   'P 1'
#
loop_
_entity.id
_entity.type
_entity.pdbx_description
1 polymer ?
#
loop_
_entity_poly.entity_id
_entity_poly.type
_entity_poly.pdbx_seq_one_letter_code
_entity_poly.pdbx_strand_id
1 'polypeptide(L)'
;MPRLCDVCQQARAVVRRPKTGQRVCRECFFCAFETEVHRTIVDNKLFKPGDRIGIGASGGKDSTVLAYVMKTLNERHGYGLELFLLSVDEGIAGYRDDSLETVKRNREQYGLPLKVVSYEQLYGWSMDRIVEAVGRKNNCTFCGVFRRQALDRGALMLDLDHIVTGHNADDVAETILMNMLRGDLPRLGRCTEITTGSDGYIGRSKPLKYAYEKEIVMYAYLKRLDYFSTECTYSPNAYRGYARQFIKDLEAVRPSAIIDIIHSGEAMRVAGDVAMPTAGQCRRCGYISSNDVCKACTLLEGLERGIPKLGISCSADGADGGSGSGSGSGSGSAGAPVHFGRLRERAQEMRRLRAAGGGGGGGGGGGDPSDVAATVTAVVAGLGYVFYFDYQRRNNRQFRRKLRRERKRATKAAAAAAAGPAAAGGDMSLDEINRQARELLDVVSAVKIPETPAEKEGFFMEQVSKGEELSRAGPAALGAAACCFFLALRVYPNPVELVMIYQKTTPELVFKLVMAMMAQEVAKKHARYFDVFPPKGTGVQIKDKNKTKAADGAKTPQGSGGDVVVSNRALFATKDVGAGEVVFEEESVVSTLLPRAQNGRFCDHCLKAIAAVSGAKEGTKEDAADVAKEDADEDAQSKEAQAPEPTAGLKCDKCDAAVYCSEKCRQDALDAYHQFLCTGASGATAREFAALTRESHELAPVLIAKFFGVLVDREKKKELERMLGAGGGGGAGAGPSEADEYTTWEHLEWMRYLELVPTPADAKTLAKLNSLVGGSVPGMAEFVNGDRYTMLKGKLDFNAYAVHASGAAPAPVPPETEDTHVSDTMRSDGRADPVGIALYLIASHIAHDCDPNVQIVFPDGTDRAAVKALRPIAAGDELRVAYVSPALDVETRRTQLRESYRISCTCAKCTADLEAKSEEDTAGAKAEATAEADAEVKAAAEAKTEDAGAEVEATAEAMAEDAAEIHDAVGSEPELVTPASAD
;
A
#
# COMPACT_ATOMS: atom_id res chain seq x y z
N MET A 1 -21.07 -23.80 11.48
CA MET A 1 -21.26 -23.90 12.95
C MET A 1 -20.25 -23.02 13.65
N PRO A 2 -20.63 -22.25 14.69
CA PRO A 2 -19.67 -21.47 15.48
C PRO A 2 -18.67 -22.40 16.15
N ARG A 3 -17.37 -22.15 15.97
CA ARG A 3 -16.29 -22.94 16.58
C ARG A 3 -16.25 -22.67 18.09
N LEU A 4 -16.10 -23.73 18.89
CA LEU A 4 -15.94 -23.63 20.35
C LEU A 4 -14.55 -23.10 20.72
N CYS A 5 -14.43 -22.58 21.95
CA CYS A 5 -13.18 -22.13 22.54
C CYS A 5 -12.20 -23.30 22.67
N ASP A 6 -11.00 -23.17 22.10
CA ASP A 6 -9.96 -24.20 22.16
C ASP A 6 -9.51 -24.49 23.61
N VAL A 7 -9.70 -23.55 24.55
CA VAL A 7 -9.30 -23.67 25.97
C VAL A 7 -10.38 -24.29 26.85
N CYS A 8 -11.59 -23.72 26.89
CA CYS A 8 -12.65 -24.22 27.77
C CYS A 8 -13.62 -25.21 27.11
N GLN A 9 -13.63 -25.32 25.77
CA GLN A 9 -14.50 -26.20 24.98
C GLN A 9 -16.02 -26.04 25.25
N GLN A 10 -16.44 -25.01 25.99
CA GLN A 10 -17.83 -24.78 26.38
C GLN A 10 -18.42 -23.54 25.69
N ALA A 11 -17.69 -22.42 25.73
CA ALA A 11 -18.15 -21.16 25.16
C ALA A 11 -17.72 -21.00 23.69
N ARG A 12 -18.49 -20.21 22.93
CA ARG A 12 -18.13 -19.83 21.55
C ARG A 12 -16.82 -19.03 21.53
N ALA A 13 -15.93 -19.36 20.59
CA ALA A 13 -14.73 -18.56 20.37
C ALA A 13 -15.08 -17.18 19.79
N VAL A 14 -14.51 -16.13 20.37
CA VAL A 14 -14.72 -14.72 19.98
C VAL A 14 -13.45 -14.09 19.44
N VAL A 15 -12.29 -14.54 19.92
CA VAL A 15 -10.98 -14.01 19.56
C VAL A 15 -10.11 -15.13 19.00
N ARG A 16 -9.35 -14.85 17.95
CA ARG A 16 -8.21 -15.67 17.52
C ARG A 16 -6.94 -14.97 17.99
N ARG A 17 -6.21 -15.58 18.92
CA ARG A 17 -4.99 -15.00 19.49
C ARG A 17 -3.94 -14.83 18.38
N PRO A 18 -3.40 -13.61 18.14
CA PRO A 18 -2.38 -13.36 17.12
C PRO A 18 -1.13 -14.20 17.32
N LYS A 19 -0.63 -14.31 18.56
CA LYS A 19 0.62 -15.01 18.88
C LYS A 19 0.58 -16.52 18.63
N THR A 20 -0.53 -17.18 18.98
CA THR A 20 -0.63 -18.65 18.99
C THR A 20 -1.61 -19.21 17.96
N GLY A 21 -2.42 -18.36 17.34
CA GLY A 21 -3.51 -18.77 16.43
C GLY A 21 -4.71 -19.44 17.11
N GLN A 22 -4.67 -19.63 18.44
CA GLN A 22 -5.72 -20.27 19.22
C GLN A 22 -7.01 -19.45 19.24
N ARG A 23 -8.15 -20.12 19.10
CA ARG A 23 -9.48 -19.51 19.13
C ARG A 23 -10.02 -19.62 20.55
N VAL A 24 -10.22 -18.48 21.19
CA VAL A 24 -10.60 -18.40 22.61
C VAL A 24 -11.88 -17.61 22.80
N CYS A 25 -12.67 -17.98 23.80
CA CYS A 25 -13.80 -17.16 24.27
C CYS A 25 -13.27 -15.93 25.02
N ARG A 26 -14.17 -15.00 25.32
CA ARG A 26 -13.84 -13.73 26.00
C ARG A 26 -13.17 -13.95 27.37
N GLU A 27 -13.74 -14.81 28.21
CA GLU A 27 -13.21 -15.03 29.57
C GLU A 27 -11.85 -15.74 29.56
N CYS A 28 -11.69 -16.78 28.71
CA CYS A 28 -10.40 -17.44 28.55
C CYS A 28 -9.33 -16.49 27.99
N PHE A 29 -9.71 -15.57 27.10
CA PHE A 29 -8.78 -14.55 26.60
C PHE A 29 -8.31 -13.62 27.72
N PHE A 30 -9.22 -13.09 28.55
CA PHE A 30 -8.86 -12.24 29.68
C PHE A 30 -7.95 -12.95 30.67
N CYS A 31 -8.31 -14.17 31.06
CA CYS A 31 -7.50 -14.99 31.95
C CYS A 31 -6.10 -15.23 31.37
N ALA A 32 -6.00 -15.63 30.09
CA ALA A 32 -4.71 -15.88 29.45
C ALA A 32 -3.85 -14.62 29.37
N PHE A 33 -4.41 -13.51 28.89
CA PHE A 33 -3.70 -12.24 28.75
C PHE A 33 -3.20 -11.70 30.09
N GLU A 34 -4.07 -11.63 31.10
CA GLU A 34 -3.72 -11.16 32.44
C GLU A 34 -2.70 -12.09 33.13
N THR A 35 -2.81 -13.41 32.94
CA THR A 35 -1.85 -14.39 33.48
C THR A 35 -0.47 -14.26 32.85
N GLU A 36 -0.37 -14.00 31.55
CA GLU A 36 0.91 -13.78 30.86
C GLU A 36 1.59 -12.51 31.37
N VAL A 37 0.84 -11.44 31.61
CA VAL A 37 1.37 -10.20 32.23
C VAL A 37 1.79 -10.46 33.68
N HIS A 38 0.99 -11.20 34.45
CA HIS A 38 1.33 -11.60 35.83
C HIS A 38 2.65 -12.38 35.89
N ARG A 39 2.81 -13.40 35.02
CA ARG A 39 4.07 -14.16 34.91
C ARG A 39 5.25 -13.25 34.58
N THR A 40 5.07 -12.35 33.62
CA THR A 40 6.11 -11.37 33.26
C THR A 40 6.54 -10.54 34.46
N ILE A 41 5.62 -10.12 35.33
CA ILE A 41 5.91 -9.36 36.56
C ILE A 41 6.66 -10.21 37.60
N VAL A 42 6.17 -11.42 37.85
CA VAL A 42 6.68 -12.31 38.91
C VAL A 42 8.04 -12.91 38.53
N ASP A 43 8.17 -13.45 37.32
CA ASP A 43 9.39 -14.11 36.84
C ASP A 43 10.58 -13.14 36.83
N ASN A 44 10.31 -11.86 36.54
CA ASN A 44 11.32 -10.80 36.51
C ASN A 44 11.43 -10.02 37.83
N LYS A 45 10.69 -10.42 38.87
CA LYS A 45 10.70 -9.80 40.22
C LYS A 45 10.61 -8.27 40.17
N LEU A 46 9.66 -7.74 39.39
CA LEU A 46 9.61 -6.31 39.06
C LEU A 46 9.31 -5.40 40.25
N PHE A 47 8.56 -5.87 41.25
CA PHE A 47 8.07 -5.05 42.37
C PHE A 47 8.20 -5.76 43.71
N LYS A 48 8.16 -4.98 44.79
CA LYS A 48 8.06 -5.43 46.18
C LYS A 48 6.76 -4.93 46.81
N PRO A 49 6.20 -5.65 47.79
CA PRO A 49 5.05 -5.16 48.54
C PRO A 49 5.34 -3.82 49.21
N GLY A 50 4.43 -2.86 49.07
CA GLY A 50 4.57 -1.49 49.57
C GLY A 50 5.20 -0.51 48.57
N ASP A 51 5.68 -0.96 47.40
CA ASP A 51 6.26 -0.07 46.40
C ASP A 51 5.22 0.92 45.82
N ARG A 52 5.65 2.17 45.64
CA ARG A 52 4.86 3.22 44.98
C ARG A 52 5.18 3.23 43.50
N ILE A 53 4.22 2.79 42.69
CA ILE A 53 4.41 2.55 41.26
C ILE A 53 3.74 3.65 40.43
N GLY A 54 4.53 4.33 39.61
CA GLY A 54 4.06 5.28 38.61
C GLY A 54 3.74 4.63 37.28
N ILE A 55 2.48 4.62 36.88
CA ILE A 55 2.05 4.20 35.55
C ILE A 55 2.11 5.40 34.61
N GLY A 56 2.98 5.30 33.59
CA GLY A 56 3.08 6.30 32.53
C GLY A 56 1.80 6.35 31.70
N ALA A 57 0.95 7.36 31.96
CA ALA A 57 -0.36 7.52 31.35
C ALA A 57 -0.31 8.49 30.18
N SER A 58 -0.23 7.96 28.96
CA SER A 58 -0.34 8.78 27.75
C SER A 58 -1.80 9.03 27.35
N GLY A 59 -2.76 8.26 27.88
CA GLY A 59 -4.16 8.29 27.42
C GLY A 59 -4.42 7.38 26.21
N GLY A 60 -3.36 6.82 25.62
CA GLY A 60 -3.47 5.83 24.56
C GLY A 60 -3.86 4.44 25.07
N LYS A 61 -4.21 3.57 24.13
CA LYS A 61 -4.63 2.18 24.39
C LYS A 61 -3.67 1.40 25.30
N ASP A 62 -2.37 1.45 25.04
CA ASP A 62 -1.40 0.61 25.74
C ASP A 62 -1.25 1.04 27.20
N SER A 63 -1.18 2.35 27.46
CA SER A 63 -1.10 2.90 28.82
C SER A 63 -2.39 2.68 29.62
N THR A 64 -3.55 2.70 28.95
CA THR A 64 -4.86 2.48 29.57
C THR A 64 -5.04 1.01 29.96
N VAL A 65 -4.70 0.09 29.06
CA VAL A 65 -4.69 -1.35 29.35
C VAL A 65 -3.70 -1.67 30.45
N LEU A 66 -2.49 -1.09 30.42
CA LEU A 66 -1.51 -1.27 31.49
C LEU A 66 -2.08 -0.82 32.84
N ALA A 67 -2.71 0.36 32.92
CA ALA A 67 -3.29 0.85 34.17
C ALA A 67 -4.39 -0.09 34.71
N TYR A 68 -5.28 -0.53 33.82
CA TYR A 68 -6.36 -1.46 34.17
C TYR A 68 -5.83 -2.81 34.65
N VAL A 69 -4.88 -3.39 33.91
CA VAL A 69 -4.28 -4.70 34.24
C VAL A 69 -3.49 -4.63 35.52
N MET A 70 -2.67 -3.59 35.74
CA MET A 70 -1.93 -3.41 36.98
C MET A 70 -2.85 -3.32 38.19
N LYS A 71 -3.95 -2.57 38.09
CA LYS A 71 -4.98 -2.51 39.14
C LYS A 71 -5.60 -3.88 39.39
N THR A 72 -6.06 -4.55 38.33
CA THR A 72 -6.72 -5.86 38.40
C THR A 72 -5.81 -6.92 39.02
N LEU A 73 -4.52 -6.95 38.63
CA LEU A 73 -3.55 -7.90 39.17
C LEU A 73 -3.15 -7.58 40.61
N ASN A 74 -3.04 -6.29 40.97
CA ASN A 74 -2.78 -5.86 42.35
C ASN A 74 -3.90 -6.31 43.29
N GLU A 75 -5.16 -6.17 42.87
CA GLU A 75 -6.34 -6.60 43.64
C GLU A 75 -6.46 -8.14 43.69
N ARG A 76 -6.26 -8.82 42.54
CA ARG A 76 -6.43 -10.28 42.44
C ARG A 76 -5.34 -11.07 43.17
N HIS A 77 -4.08 -10.64 43.04
CA HIS A 77 -2.92 -11.38 43.57
C HIS A 77 -2.35 -10.74 44.84
N GLY A 78 -2.90 -9.61 45.29
CA GLY A 78 -2.49 -8.96 46.53
C GLY A 78 -1.03 -8.47 46.49
N TYR A 79 -0.59 -7.84 45.39
CA TYR A 79 0.79 -7.36 45.30
C TYR A 79 1.13 -6.29 46.35
N GLY A 80 0.13 -5.58 46.89
CA GLY A 80 0.33 -4.57 47.92
C GLY A 80 0.97 -3.28 47.38
N LEU A 81 0.74 -2.95 46.11
CA LEU A 81 1.33 -1.79 45.44
C LEU A 81 0.46 -0.55 45.60
N GLU A 82 1.09 0.62 45.78
CA GLU A 82 0.43 1.92 45.67
C GLU A 82 0.55 2.42 44.22
N LEU A 83 -0.56 2.41 43.48
CA LEU A 83 -0.57 2.76 42.06
C LEU A 83 -0.89 4.25 41.83
N PHE A 84 -0.05 4.94 41.06
CA PHE A 84 -0.23 6.34 40.67
C PHE A 84 -0.21 6.47 39.15
N LEU A 85 -1.05 7.34 38.58
CA LEU A 85 -0.98 7.74 37.18
C LEU A 85 -0.03 8.94 37.06
N LEU A 86 0.93 8.85 36.15
CA LEU A 86 1.85 9.93 35.82
C LEU A 86 1.77 10.25 34.33
N SER A 87 1.31 11.46 34.03
CA SER A 87 1.08 11.94 32.66
C SER A 87 1.97 13.14 32.36
N VAL A 88 2.50 13.21 31.13
CA VAL A 88 3.33 14.33 30.67
C VAL A 88 2.55 15.15 29.65
N ASP A 89 2.37 16.44 29.88
CA ASP A 89 1.77 17.36 28.91
C ASP A 89 2.87 18.00 28.05
N GLU A 90 2.99 17.55 26.81
CA GLU A 90 3.96 18.08 25.87
C GLU A 90 3.55 19.43 25.26
N GLY A 91 2.31 19.89 25.45
CA GLY A 91 1.78 21.13 24.87
C GLY A 91 1.64 21.06 23.35
N ILE A 92 0.99 20.00 22.86
CA ILE A 92 0.65 19.81 21.43
C ILE A 92 -0.84 20.11 21.24
N ALA A 93 -1.16 21.25 20.64
CA ALA A 93 -2.54 21.72 20.48
C ALA A 93 -3.38 20.78 19.61
N GLY A 94 -4.60 20.48 20.06
CA GLY A 94 -5.55 19.63 19.33
C GLY A 94 -5.15 18.15 19.25
N TYR A 95 -4.23 17.72 20.11
CA TYR A 95 -3.88 16.31 20.32
C TYR A 95 -3.76 16.01 21.81
N ARG A 96 -2.96 16.80 22.54
CA ARG A 96 -2.68 16.49 23.94
C ARG A 96 -3.84 16.85 24.86
N ASP A 97 -4.64 17.83 24.48
CA ASP A 97 -5.83 18.29 25.21
C ASP A 97 -6.84 17.14 25.39
N ASP A 98 -7.34 16.57 24.28
CA ASP A 98 -8.27 15.43 24.25
C ASP A 98 -7.69 14.18 24.95
N SER A 99 -6.40 13.96 24.75
CA SER A 99 -5.67 12.84 25.33
C SER A 99 -5.57 12.95 26.86
N LEU A 100 -5.37 14.16 27.39
CA LEU A 100 -5.34 14.42 28.83
C LEU A 100 -6.73 14.32 29.45
N GLU A 101 -7.80 14.70 28.75
CA GLU A 101 -9.17 14.47 29.21
C GLU A 101 -9.44 12.99 29.43
N THR A 102 -8.99 12.14 28.50
CA THR A 102 -9.10 10.69 28.65
C THR A 102 -8.34 10.19 29.88
N VAL A 103 -7.14 10.73 30.15
CA VAL A 103 -6.38 10.38 31.36
C VAL A 103 -7.10 10.85 32.64
N LYS A 104 -7.78 12.00 32.62
CA LYS A 104 -8.61 12.48 33.74
C LYS A 104 -9.81 11.56 33.97
N ARG A 105 -10.46 11.07 32.92
CA ARG A 105 -11.53 10.07 33.04
C ARG A 105 -11.01 8.74 33.59
N ASN A 106 -9.85 8.28 33.14
CA ASN A 106 -9.18 7.09 33.66
C ASN A 106 -8.85 7.19 35.15
N ARG A 107 -8.44 8.38 35.62
CA ARG A 107 -8.25 8.67 37.06
C ARG A 107 -9.50 8.35 37.86
N GLU A 108 -10.65 8.81 37.38
CA GLU A 108 -11.95 8.65 38.04
C GLU A 108 -12.46 7.21 37.94
N GLN A 109 -12.39 6.60 36.76
CA GLN A 109 -12.82 5.22 36.52
C GLN A 109 -12.01 4.21 37.32
N TYR A 110 -10.69 4.41 37.45
CA TYR A 110 -9.82 3.48 38.14
C TYR A 110 -9.56 3.87 39.60
N GLY A 111 -9.94 5.07 40.04
CA GLY A 111 -9.71 5.54 41.40
C GLY A 111 -8.23 5.68 41.74
N LEU A 112 -7.38 5.98 40.74
CA LEU A 112 -5.93 6.09 40.90
C LEU A 112 -5.51 7.56 40.91
N PRO A 113 -4.65 8.02 41.85
CA PRO A 113 -4.20 9.41 41.87
C PRO A 113 -3.42 9.78 40.60
N LEU A 114 -3.67 10.98 40.05
CA LEU A 114 -3.03 11.46 38.81
C LEU A 114 -2.14 12.67 39.07
N LYS A 115 -0.90 12.64 38.56
CA LYS A 115 -0.04 13.81 38.41
C LYS A 115 0.20 14.10 36.94
N VAL A 116 -0.02 15.35 36.54
CA VAL A 116 0.36 15.87 35.23
C VAL A 116 1.56 16.80 35.39
N VAL A 117 2.58 16.62 34.56
CA VAL A 117 3.74 17.53 34.46
C VAL A 117 3.84 18.06 33.04
N SER A 118 3.97 19.37 32.84
CA SER A 118 4.02 19.95 31.49
C SER A 118 5.42 20.39 31.07
N TYR A 119 5.69 20.36 29.76
CA TYR A 119 6.94 20.87 29.22
C TYR A 119 7.11 22.37 29.45
N GLU A 120 6.03 23.14 29.34
CA GLU A 120 6.03 24.58 29.60
C GLU A 120 6.53 24.85 31.04
N GLN A 121 6.04 24.09 32.03
CA GLN A 121 6.45 24.24 33.43
C GLN A 121 7.90 23.75 33.68
N LEU A 122 8.32 22.66 33.03
CA LEU A 122 9.61 22.03 33.29
C LEU A 122 10.78 22.66 32.54
N TYR A 123 10.49 23.26 31.39
CA TYR A 123 11.49 23.68 30.40
C TYR A 123 11.24 25.09 29.83
N GLY A 124 10.06 25.68 30.03
CA GLY A 124 9.68 26.96 29.39
C GLY A 124 9.35 26.86 27.90
N TRP A 125 9.20 25.63 27.39
CA TRP A 125 8.94 25.34 25.98
C TRP A 125 7.82 24.32 25.84
N SER A 126 6.88 24.55 24.93
CA SER A 126 5.95 23.53 24.45
C SER A 126 6.49 22.84 23.19
N MET A 127 5.98 21.65 22.88
CA MET A 127 6.34 20.97 21.63
C MET A 127 5.96 21.77 20.39
N ASP A 128 4.84 22.51 20.41
CA ASP A 128 4.45 23.36 19.29
C ASP A 128 5.48 24.47 19.03
N ARG A 129 5.97 25.14 20.09
CA ARG A 129 7.05 26.14 19.99
C ARG A 129 8.37 25.52 19.53
N ILE A 130 8.69 24.31 19.99
CA ILE A 130 9.89 23.58 19.52
C ILE A 130 9.77 23.26 18.03
N VAL A 131 8.61 22.83 17.55
CA VAL A 131 8.40 22.53 16.12
C VAL A 131 8.43 23.80 15.27
N GLU A 132 7.97 24.93 15.79
CA GLU A 132 8.10 26.23 15.14
C GLU A 132 9.57 26.63 14.98
N ALA A 133 10.40 26.44 16.00
CA ALA A 133 11.83 26.78 15.97
C ALA A 133 12.70 25.82 15.15
N VAL A 134 12.43 24.51 15.21
CA VAL A 134 13.30 23.46 14.62
C VAL A 134 12.75 22.90 13.30
N GLY A 135 11.46 23.07 13.05
CA GLY A 135 10.74 22.45 11.94
C GLY A 135 10.27 21.01 12.23
N ARG A 136 9.67 20.38 11.21
CA ARG A 136 8.98 19.08 11.34
C ARG A 136 9.87 17.84 11.21
N LYS A 137 11.18 18.03 10.94
CA LYS A 137 12.16 16.94 10.89
C LYS A 137 12.89 16.89 12.23
N ASN A 138 13.13 15.69 12.78
CA ASN A 138 13.85 15.46 14.04
C ASN A 138 13.21 16.03 15.34
N ASN A 139 12.01 16.62 15.29
CA ASN A 139 11.30 17.11 16.48
C ASN A 139 11.01 16.01 17.53
N CYS A 140 10.79 14.77 17.09
CA CYS A 140 10.54 13.63 17.95
C CYS A 140 11.76 13.30 18.84
N THR A 141 12.96 13.72 18.43
CA THR A 141 14.18 13.60 19.24
C THR A 141 14.08 14.47 20.49
N PHE A 142 13.63 15.73 20.36
CA PHE A 142 13.39 16.62 21.50
C PHE A 142 12.30 16.04 22.40
N CYS A 143 11.16 15.69 21.80
CA CYS A 143 10.03 15.11 22.53
C CYS A 143 10.44 13.88 23.33
N GLY A 144 11.17 12.92 22.75
CA GLY A 144 11.61 11.71 23.44
C GLY A 144 12.66 11.94 24.53
N VAL A 145 13.53 12.93 24.39
CA VAL A 145 14.51 13.30 25.43
C VAL A 145 13.82 13.99 26.61
N PHE A 146 12.98 14.99 26.33
CA PHE A 146 12.24 15.72 27.35
C PHE A 146 11.21 14.84 28.05
N ARG A 147 10.53 13.93 27.36
CA ARG A 147 9.51 13.04 27.97
C ARG A 147 10.12 12.15 29.04
N ARG A 148 11.29 11.57 28.75
CA ARG A 148 11.99 10.70 29.72
C ARG A 148 12.39 11.47 30.97
N GLN A 149 12.97 12.66 30.81
CA GLN A 149 13.34 13.48 31.95
C GLN A 149 12.10 14.03 32.71
N ALA A 150 11.02 14.34 32.02
CA ALA A 150 9.76 14.78 32.62
C ALA A 150 9.11 13.67 33.46
N LEU A 151 9.09 12.43 32.96
CA LEU A 151 8.61 11.27 33.72
C LEU A 151 9.43 11.07 34.99
N ASP A 152 10.76 11.10 34.89
CA ASP A 152 11.58 10.91 36.09
C ASP A 152 11.40 12.06 37.10
N ARG A 153 11.29 13.31 36.64
CA ARG A 153 10.99 14.46 37.51
C ARG A 153 9.62 14.33 38.17
N GLY A 154 8.61 13.90 37.41
CA GLY A 154 7.27 13.66 37.94
C GLY A 154 7.23 12.53 38.97
N ALA A 155 8.04 11.49 38.76
CA ALA A 155 8.19 10.39 39.71
C ALA A 155 8.88 10.82 41.00
N LEU A 156 9.88 11.71 40.93
CA LEU A 156 10.46 12.34 42.13
C LEU A 156 9.45 13.22 42.88
N MET A 157 8.60 13.97 42.17
CA MET A 157 7.57 14.81 42.80
C MET A 157 6.50 13.99 43.55
N LEU A 158 6.22 12.78 43.08
CA LEU A 158 5.30 11.83 43.71
C LEU A 158 5.99 10.87 44.70
N ASP A 159 7.32 10.95 44.79
CA ASP A 159 8.19 10.02 45.53
C ASP A 159 7.81 8.56 45.22
N LEU A 160 7.98 8.20 43.95
CA LEU A 160 7.73 6.86 43.42
C LEU A 160 9.02 6.03 43.45
N ASP A 161 8.87 4.73 43.72
CA ASP A 161 9.97 3.78 43.76
C ASP A 161 10.28 3.23 42.36
N HIS A 162 9.26 3.13 41.52
CA HIS A 162 9.39 2.53 40.18
C HIS A 162 8.36 3.10 39.19
N ILE A 163 8.71 3.10 37.90
CA ILE A 163 7.82 3.53 36.81
C ILE A 163 7.53 2.34 35.90
N VAL A 164 6.26 2.17 35.52
CA VAL A 164 5.84 1.21 34.50
C VAL A 164 5.35 1.94 33.27
N THR A 165 5.68 1.43 32.09
CA THR A 165 5.29 2.03 30.81
C THR A 165 4.61 1.00 29.91
N GLY A 166 3.67 1.46 29.09
CA GLY A 166 2.86 0.61 28.19
C GLY A 166 3.59 0.12 26.95
N HIS A 167 4.92 0.00 26.96
CA HIS A 167 5.63 -0.55 25.80
C HIS A 167 5.29 -2.04 25.65
N ASN A 168 4.81 -2.39 24.46
CA ASN A 168 4.36 -3.74 24.12
C ASN A 168 5.44 -4.54 23.35
N ALA A 169 5.13 -5.77 22.95
CA ALA A 169 6.06 -6.62 22.21
C ALA A 169 6.49 -5.98 20.87
N ASP A 170 5.53 -5.41 20.13
CA ASP A 170 5.80 -4.72 18.87
C ASP A 170 6.78 -3.56 19.05
N ASP A 171 6.61 -2.72 20.08
CA ASP A 171 7.52 -1.61 20.41
C ASP A 171 8.96 -2.08 20.71
N VAL A 172 9.09 -3.22 21.39
CA VAL A 172 10.39 -3.80 21.74
C VAL A 172 11.05 -4.38 20.49
N ALA A 173 10.32 -5.13 19.67
CA ALA A 173 10.79 -5.66 18.40
C ALA A 173 11.20 -4.54 17.43
N GLU A 174 10.40 -3.47 17.32
CA GLU A 174 10.72 -2.26 16.54
C GLU A 174 12.05 -1.66 17.01
N THR A 175 12.27 -1.59 18.32
CA THR A 175 13.48 -1.01 18.90
C THR A 175 14.72 -1.88 18.62
N ILE A 176 14.61 -3.21 18.75
CA ILE A 176 15.68 -4.17 18.44
C ILE A 176 16.08 -4.03 16.98
N LEU A 177 15.11 -4.09 16.07
CA LEU A 177 15.34 -3.98 14.63
C LEU A 177 15.97 -2.63 14.26
N MET A 178 15.43 -1.52 14.79
CA MET A 178 15.98 -0.18 14.53
C MET A 178 17.42 -0.03 15.01
N ASN A 179 17.80 -0.64 16.14
CA ASN A 179 19.17 -0.58 16.66
C ASN A 179 20.12 -1.45 15.84
N MET A 180 19.65 -2.62 15.41
CA MET A 180 20.39 -3.51 14.50
C MET A 180 20.67 -2.82 13.16
N LEU A 181 19.65 -2.22 12.53
CA LEU A 181 19.78 -1.50 11.26
C LEU A 181 20.67 -0.24 11.35
N ARG A 182 20.86 0.31 12.55
CA ARG A 182 21.76 1.45 12.80
C ARG A 182 23.19 1.05 13.16
N GLY A 183 23.44 -0.24 13.43
CA GLY A 183 24.72 -0.69 13.98
C GLY A 183 25.01 -0.18 15.40
N ASP A 184 23.98 0.20 16.18
CA ASP A 184 24.15 0.74 17.53
C ASP A 184 24.19 -0.40 18.57
N LEU A 185 25.31 -1.13 18.59
CA LEU A 185 25.52 -2.29 19.47
C LEU A 185 25.34 -1.98 20.98
N PRO A 186 25.84 -0.83 21.52
CA PRO A 186 25.63 -0.50 22.95
C PRO A 186 24.17 -0.27 23.34
N ARG A 187 23.31 0.14 22.40
CA ARG A 187 21.86 0.25 22.64
C ARG A 187 21.14 -1.06 22.44
N LEU A 188 21.62 -1.91 21.53
CA LEU A 188 21.06 -3.23 21.29
C LEU A 188 21.14 -4.10 22.55
N GLY A 189 22.28 -4.09 23.26
CA GLY A 189 22.47 -4.84 24.51
C GLY A 189 21.55 -4.41 25.66
N ARG A 190 21.08 -3.16 25.68
CA ARG A 190 20.23 -2.62 26.77
C ARG A 190 18.74 -2.55 26.43
N CYS A 191 18.36 -2.61 25.16
CA CYS A 191 16.96 -2.38 24.78
C CYS A 191 16.02 -3.56 25.12
N THR A 192 16.58 -4.74 25.34
CA THR A 192 15.89 -5.99 25.70
C THR A 192 15.68 -6.14 27.20
N GLU A 193 16.38 -5.36 28.03
CA GLU A 193 16.20 -5.38 29.48
C GLU A 193 14.76 -4.98 29.85
N ILE A 194 14.10 -5.83 30.65
CA ILE A 194 12.74 -5.59 31.11
C ILE A 194 12.68 -4.44 32.12
N THR A 195 13.73 -4.33 32.94
CA THR A 195 13.95 -3.24 33.89
C THR A 195 15.14 -2.44 33.41
N THR A 196 14.91 -1.20 33.06
CA THR A 196 15.95 -0.24 32.67
C THR A 196 16.18 0.75 33.80
N GLY A 197 17.44 1.07 34.09
CA GLY A 197 17.79 2.09 35.08
C GLY A 197 18.15 1.57 36.47
N SER A 198 18.76 0.39 36.58
CA SER A 198 19.52 0.00 37.79
C SER A 198 20.60 1.03 38.18
N ASP A 199 21.06 1.83 37.22
CA ASP A 199 22.02 2.92 37.40
C ASP A 199 21.35 4.31 37.57
N GLY A 200 20.01 4.35 37.65
CA GLY A 200 19.17 5.55 37.75
C GLY A 200 18.61 5.82 39.15
N TYR A 201 17.99 6.99 39.37
CA TYR A 201 17.31 7.31 40.63
C TYR A 201 16.00 6.50 40.84
N ILE A 202 15.32 6.10 39.76
CA ILE A 202 14.02 5.38 39.76
C ILE A 202 14.04 4.33 38.64
N GLY A 203 13.72 3.08 38.98
CA GLY A 203 13.67 1.98 38.01
C GLY A 203 12.50 2.13 37.04
N ARG A 204 12.68 1.71 35.78
CA ARG A 204 11.58 1.67 34.78
C ARG A 204 11.40 0.28 34.23
N SER A 205 10.17 -0.22 34.21
CA SER A 205 9.86 -1.54 33.67
C SER A 205 8.72 -1.55 32.64
N LYS A 206 8.61 -2.65 31.90
CA LYS A 206 7.65 -2.86 30.82
C LYS A 206 6.84 -4.15 31.07
N PRO A 207 5.75 -4.10 31.87
CA PRO A 207 4.96 -5.29 32.13
C PRO A 207 4.32 -5.94 30.89
N LEU A 208 4.08 -5.14 29.82
CA LEU A 208 3.52 -5.60 28.55
C LEU A 208 4.57 -6.09 27.54
N LYS A 209 5.83 -6.30 27.95
CA LYS A 209 6.96 -6.63 27.06
C LYS A 209 6.68 -7.79 26.09
N TYR A 210 5.91 -8.80 26.50
CA TYR A 210 5.61 -9.97 25.67
C TYR A 210 4.16 -10.00 25.15
N ALA A 211 3.40 -8.94 25.39
CA ALA A 211 2.02 -8.80 24.93
C ALA A 211 1.98 -8.09 23.57
N TYR A 212 1.25 -8.67 22.60
CA TYR A 212 1.14 -8.09 21.25
C TYR A 212 0.22 -6.87 21.27
N GLU A 213 0.51 -5.87 20.43
CA GLU A 213 -0.33 -4.67 20.26
C GLU A 213 -1.78 -5.07 19.89
N LYS A 214 -1.95 -6.06 19.00
CA LYS A 214 -3.27 -6.58 18.62
C LYS A 214 -4.04 -7.15 19.80
N GLU A 215 -3.38 -7.87 20.71
CA GLU A 215 -4.03 -8.42 21.91
C GLU A 215 -4.42 -7.31 22.88
N ILE A 216 -3.57 -6.28 23.04
CA ILE A 216 -3.87 -5.09 23.84
C ILE A 216 -5.11 -4.36 23.31
N VAL A 217 -5.19 -4.16 21.99
CA VAL A 217 -6.35 -3.54 21.33
C VAL A 217 -7.62 -4.38 21.56
N MET A 218 -7.54 -5.70 21.35
CA MET A 218 -8.66 -6.62 21.59
C MET A 218 -9.10 -6.61 23.05
N TYR A 219 -8.16 -6.57 24.00
CA TYR A 219 -8.43 -6.49 25.41
C TYR A 219 -9.15 -5.19 25.78
N ALA A 220 -8.64 -4.04 25.32
CA ALA A 220 -9.27 -2.74 25.51
C ALA A 220 -10.70 -2.70 24.95
N TYR A 221 -10.89 -3.22 23.73
CA TYR A 221 -12.18 -3.27 23.07
C TYR A 221 -13.19 -4.16 23.82
N LEU A 222 -12.79 -5.37 24.20
CA LEU A 222 -13.66 -6.33 24.88
C LEU A 222 -14.02 -5.92 26.31
N LYS A 223 -13.12 -5.22 27.02
CA LYS A 223 -13.37 -4.62 28.33
C LYS A 223 -14.05 -3.25 28.24
N ARG A 224 -14.22 -2.68 27.04
CA ARG A 224 -14.78 -1.34 26.77
C ARG A 224 -14.05 -0.24 27.56
N LEU A 225 -12.72 -0.27 27.53
CA LEU A 225 -11.90 0.75 28.18
C LEU A 225 -11.94 2.05 27.38
N ASP A 226 -11.96 3.19 28.09
CA ASP A 226 -11.89 4.52 27.47
C ASP A 226 -10.44 4.90 27.17
N TYR A 227 -10.10 5.03 25.90
CA TYR A 227 -8.76 5.39 25.46
C TYR A 227 -8.80 6.30 24.23
N PHE A 228 -7.78 7.15 24.11
CA PHE A 228 -7.58 8.04 22.98
C PHE A 228 -6.81 7.32 21.87
N SER A 229 -7.37 7.26 20.65
CA SER A 229 -6.82 6.48 19.54
C SER A 229 -6.08 7.29 18.48
N THR A 230 -6.15 8.63 18.53
CA THR A 230 -5.53 9.48 17.52
C THR A 230 -4.01 9.45 17.67
N GLU A 231 -3.27 9.34 16.57
CA GLU A 231 -1.80 9.43 16.58
C GLU A 231 -1.32 10.89 16.64
N CYS A 232 -0.15 11.10 17.24
CA CYS A 232 0.46 12.44 17.34
C CYS A 232 0.72 13.06 15.95
N THR A 233 0.34 14.33 15.79
CA THR A 233 0.48 15.13 14.56
C THR A 233 1.92 15.17 14.00
N TYR A 234 2.92 15.02 14.87
CA TYR A 234 4.34 15.05 14.51
C TYR A 234 4.97 13.67 14.28
N SER A 235 4.27 12.58 14.62
CA SER A 235 4.72 11.18 14.48
C SER A 235 5.02 10.71 13.04
N PRO A 236 4.26 11.10 11.98
CA PRO A 236 4.38 10.46 10.65
C PRO A 236 5.74 10.56 9.96
N ASN A 237 6.62 11.46 10.38
CA ASN A 237 7.97 11.61 9.80
C ASN A 237 9.03 10.82 10.57
N ALA A 238 8.66 10.01 11.57
CA ALA A 238 9.60 9.27 12.41
C ALA A 238 10.09 7.99 11.72
N TYR A 239 11.40 7.73 11.82
CA TYR A 239 12.05 6.52 11.28
C TYR A 239 11.41 5.20 11.76
N ARG A 240 10.85 5.21 12.97
CA ARG A 240 10.15 4.06 13.56
C ARG A 240 9.01 3.51 12.69
N GLY A 241 8.37 4.35 11.88
CA GLY A 241 7.29 3.92 10.98
C GLY A 241 7.72 2.84 9.98
N TYR A 242 8.97 2.87 9.50
CA TYR A 242 9.49 1.86 8.57
C TYR A 242 9.70 0.50 9.25
N ALA A 243 10.29 0.49 10.45
CA ALA A 243 10.48 -0.72 11.23
C ALA A 243 9.14 -1.37 11.61
N ARG A 244 8.14 -0.55 11.95
CA ARG A 244 6.77 -1.00 12.22
C ARG A 244 6.14 -1.71 11.04
N GLN A 245 6.24 -1.14 9.85
CA GLN A 245 5.66 -1.75 8.64
C GLN A 245 6.33 -3.10 8.36
N PHE A 246 7.66 -3.15 8.41
CA PHE A 246 8.41 -4.39 8.18
C PHE A 246 8.06 -5.51 9.18
N ILE A 247 7.92 -5.18 10.47
CA ILE A 247 7.53 -6.17 11.48
C ILE A 247 6.10 -6.69 11.22
N LYS A 248 5.17 -5.84 10.76
CA LYS A 248 3.83 -6.26 10.38
C LYS A 248 3.83 -7.21 9.18
N ASP A 249 4.69 -6.95 8.21
CA ASP A 249 4.85 -7.82 7.05
C ASP A 249 5.42 -9.19 7.47
N LEU A 250 6.39 -9.21 8.40
CA LEU A 250 6.92 -10.46 8.97
C LEU A 250 5.88 -11.22 9.80
N GLU A 251 5.09 -10.53 10.63
CA GLU A 251 4.02 -11.14 11.44
C GLU A 251 2.95 -11.79 10.56
N ALA A 252 2.65 -11.20 9.40
CA ALA A 252 1.68 -11.74 8.43
C ALA A 252 2.14 -13.08 7.83
N VAL A 253 3.45 -13.25 7.62
CA VAL A 253 4.06 -14.52 7.16
C VAL A 253 4.16 -15.52 8.31
N ARG A 254 4.65 -15.08 9.48
CA ARG A 254 4.89 -15.92 10.65
C ARG A 254 4.40 -15.22 11.93
N PRO A 255 3.29 -15.67 12.56
CA PRO A 255 2.72 -14.99 13.72
C PRO A 255 3.65 -14.87 14.93
N SER A 256 4.62 -15.77 15.09
CA SER A 256 5.60 -15.73 16.18
C SER A 256 6.75 -14.73 15.96
N ALA A 257 6.86 -14.11 14.78
CA ALA A 257 8.03 -13.32 14.39
C ALA A 257 8.39 -12.21 15.40
N ILE A 258 7.39 -11.54 15.97
CA ILE A 258 7.60 -10.46 16.96
C ILE A 258 8.33 -10.98 18.20
N ILE A 259 7.88 -12.11 18.74
CA ILE A 259 8.50 -12.73 19.93
C ILE A 259 9.85 -13.34 19.58
N ASP A 260 9.97 -13.95 18.41
CA ASP A 260 11.22 -14.53 17.95
C ASP A 260 12.31 -13.45 17.81
N ILE A 261 11.96 -12.24 17.36
CA ILE A 261 12.87 -11.08 17.35
C ILE A 261 13.26 -10.66 18.77
N ILE A 262 12.32 -10.64 19.72
CA ILE A 262 12.61 -10.29 21.12
C ILE A 262 13.57 -11.31 21.75
N HIS A 263 13.27 -12.61 21.63
CA HIS A 263 14.13 -13.68 22.12
C HIS A 263 15.51 -13.66 21.45
N SER A 264 15.57 -13.36 20.15
CA SER A 264 16.85 -13.18 19.44
C SER A 264 17.64 -12.03 20.04
N GLY A 265 16.99 -10.89 20.33
CA GLY A 265 17.63 -9.75 21.01
C GLY A 265 18.14 -10.10 22.41
N GLU A 266 17.43 -10.94 23.16
CA GLU A 266 17.84 -11.39 24.51
C GLU A 266 18.99 -12.41 24.48
N ALA A 267 19.02 -13.24 23.44
CA ALA A 267 20.08 -14.21 23.21
C ALA A 267 21.35 -13.57 22.64
N MET A 268 21.24 -12.45 21.92
CA MET A 268 22.39 -11.71 21.41
C MET A 268 23.30 -11.27 22.56
N ARG A 269 24.60 -11.59 22.44
CA ARG A 269 25.66 -11.14 23.33
C ARG A 269 26.52 -10.15 22.56
N VAL A 270 26.65 -8.93 23.09
CA VAL A 270 27.59 -7.95 22.57
C VAL A 270 28.97 -8.27 23.14
N ALA A 271 30.01 -8.22 22.31
CA ALA A 271 31.39 -8.49 22.73
C ALA A 271 31.81 -7.53 23.87
N GLY A 272 32.50 -8.05 24.89
CA GLY A 272 32.77 -7.36 26.16
C GLY A 272 33.75 -6.19 26.10
N ASP A 273 34.38 -6.00 24.95
CA ASP A 273 35.31 -4.94 24.57
C ASP A 273 34.62 -3.65 24.10
N VAL A 274 33.28 -3.65 23.99
CA VAL A 274 32.51 -2.44 23.68
C VAL A 274 32.42 -1.55 24.93
N ALA A 275 33.13 -0.42 24.90
CA ALA A 275 33.14 0.56 25.99
C ALA A 275 31.72 1.07 26.31
N MET A 276 31.19 0.68 27.46
CA MET A 276 29.89 1.17 27.94
C MET A 276 30.05 2.58 28.53
N PRO A 277 29.16 3.52 28.22
CA PRO A 277 29.23 4.87 28.78
C PRO A 277 29.06 4.82 30.30
N THR A 278 29.99 5.42 31.05
CA THR A 278 29.90 5.54 32.50
C THR A 278 28.81 6.52 32.91
N ALA A 279 28.02 6.16 33.92
CA ALA A 279 26.98 7.03 34.46
C ALA A 279 27.60 8.17 35.29
N GLY A 280 27.45 9.41 34.83
CA GLY A 280 27.86 10.62 35.54
C GLY A 280 26.69 11.55 35.87
N GLN A 281 27.01 12.76 36.36
CA GLN A 281 26.03 13.82 36.63
C GLN A 281 26.25 15.01 35.70
N CYS A 282 25.15 15.52 35.15
CA CYS A 282 25.16 16.72 34.35
C CYS A 282 25.55 17.93 35.20
N ARG A 283 26.58 18.66 34.78
CA ARG A 283 27.07 19.86 35.47
C ARG A 283 26.04 21.00 35.52
N ARG A 284 25.11 21.06 34.56
CA ARG A 284 24.09 22.13 34.44
C ARG A 284 22.83 21.86 35.25
N CYS A 285 22.31 20.63 35.23
CA CYS A 285 21.04 20.30 35.89
C CYS A 285 21.14 19.25 37.00
N GLY A 286 22.34 18.71 37.27
CA GLY A 286 22.57 17.65 38.27
C GLY A 286 21.98 16.29 37.89
N TYR A 287 21.38 16.17 36.70
CA TYR A 287 20.68 14.96 36.26
C TYR A 287 21.63 13.90 35.70
N ILE A 288 21.27 12.62 35.78
CA ILE A 288 22.13 11.51 35.32
C ILE A 288 22.39 11.65 33.82
N SER A 289 23.67 11.53 33.45
CA SER A 289 24.14 11.71 32.10
C SER A 289 25.45 10.96 31.89
N SER A 290 25.62 10.33 30.73
CA SER A 290 26.92 9.78 30.32
C SER A 290 27.91 10.85 29.87
N ASN A 291 27.42 12.07 29.63
CA ASN A 291 28.21 13.22 29.20
C ASN A 291 28.21 14.30 30.29
N ASP A 292 29.19 15.19 30.28
CA ASP A 292 29.30 16.34 31.19
C ASP A 292 28.05 17.22 31.24
N VAL A 293 27.40 17.41 30.10
CA VAL A 293 26.10 18.09 29.97
C VAL A 293 25.12 17.12 29.36
N CYS A 294 23.97 16.92 30.01
CA CYS A 294 22.96 15.98 29.53
C CYS A 294 22.34 16.44 28.22
N LYS A 295 21.84 15.48 27.44
CA LYS A 295 21.23 15.75 26.13
C LYS A 295 20.10 16.77 26.21
N ALA A 296 19.28 16.72 27.27
CA ALA A 296 18.20 17.67 27.47
C ALA A 296 18.74 19.11 27.60
N CYS A 297 19.80 19.32 28.40
CA CYS A 297 20.42 20.63 28.56
C CYS A 297 21.06 21.14 27.27
N THR A 298 21.73 20.28 26.50
CA THR A 298 22.30 20.67 25.19
C THR A 298 21.21 21.09 24.21
N LEU A 299 20.11 20.35 24.15
CA LEU A 299 18.98 20.66 23.27
C LEU A 299 18.27 21.97 23.69
N LEU A 300 18.11 22.20 24.99
CA LEU A 300 17.55 23.46 25.52
C LEU A 300 18.45 24.65 25.18
N GLU A 301 19.77 24.51 25.34
CA GLU A 301 20.73 25.55 24.96
C GLU A 301 20.65 25.88 23.47
N GLY A 302 20.51 24.87 22.63
CA GLY A 302 20.32 25.05 21.19
C GLY A 302 19.05 25.84 20.86
N LEU A 303 17.96 25.58 21.58
CA LEU A 303 16.70 26.33 21.43
C LEU A 303 16.83 27.78 21.91
N GLU A 304 17.41 27.99 23.10
CA GLU A 304 17.61 29.31 23.71
C GLU A 304 18.55 30.22 22.87
N ARG A 305 19.54 29.63 22.20
CA ARG A 305 20.51 30.35 21.35
C ARG A 305 20.08 30.51 19.89
N GLY A 306 18.92 29.96 19.49
CA GLY A 306 18.51 29.95 18.09
C GLY A 306 19.35 29.06 17.18
N ILE A 307 20.10 28.10 17.74
CA ILE A 307 20.91 27.11 17.01
C ILE A 307 20.37 25.70 17.30
N PRO A 308 19.18 25.34 16.77
CA PRO A 308 18.49 24.11 17.15
C PRO A 308 19.17 22.82 16.64
N LYS A 309 20.20 22.93 15.79
CA LYS A 309 21.03 21.80 15.36
C LYS A 309 22.06 21.38 16.42
N LEU A 310 22.28 22.20 17.45
CA LEU A 310 23.23 21.92 18.53
C LEU A 310 22.84 20.62 19.23
N GLY A 311 23.65 19.57 19.04
CA GLY A 311 23.40 18.25 19.60
C GLY A 311 22.46 17.35 18.78
N ILE A 312 22.18 17.61 17.51
CA ILE A 312 21.46 16.63 16.65
C ILE A 312 22.42 15.91 15.68
N SER A 313 23.58 16.49 15.39
CA SER A 313 24.65 15.83 14.62
C SER A 313 25.50 14.92 15.51
N CYS A 314 25.83 13.73 14.99
CA CYS A 314 27.01 12.98 15.40
C CYS A 314 28.19 13.61 14.64
N SER A 315 29.08 14.31 15.33
CA SER A 315 30.36 14.70 14.71
C SER A 315 31.25 13.46 14.69
N ALA A 316 31.40 12.85 13.52
CA ALA A 316 32.70 12.36 13.11
C ALA A 316 33.48 13.62 12.74
N ASP A 317 34.44 13.98 13.57
CA ASP A 317 35.65 14.77 13.27
C ASP A 317 36.28 15.15 14.62
N GLY A 318 37.42 14.52 14.90
CA GLY A 318 38.36 14.99 15.91
C GLY A 318 39.20 16.15 15.36
N ALA A 319 39.92 16.82 16.27
CA ALA A 319 40.71 18.05 16.10
C ALA A 319 39.84 19.33 16.09
N ASP A 320 40.12 20.41 16.83
CA ASP A 320 41.34 20.84 17.49
C ASP A 320 41.01 21.78 18.66
N GLY A 321 41.93 21.87 19.63
CA GLY A 321 41.91 22.89 20.67
C GLY A 321 42.21 24.28 20.09
N GLY A 322 41.54 25.31 20.62
CA GLY A 322 41.78 26.69 20.23
C GLY A 322 41.17 27.67 21.22
N SER A 323 41.99 28.11 22.17
CA SER A 323 41.77 29.23 23.07
C SER A 323 41.39 30.51 22.31
N GLY A 324 40.31 31.18 22.72
CA GLY A 324 39.91 32.49 22.21
C GLY A 324 39.17 33.28 23.27
N SER A 325 39.93 34.06 24.05
CA SER A 325 39.45 35.10 24.95
C SER A 325 38.68 36.18 24.20
N GLY A 326 37.45 36.46 24.60
CA GLY A 326 36.65 37.57 24.07
C GLY A 326 35.70 38.10 25.14
N SER A 327 36.14 39.11 25.87
CA SER A 327 35.36 39.91 26.80
C SER A 327 34.27 40.68 26.06
N GLY A 328 33.01 40.49 26.44
CA GLY A 328 31.86 41.25 25.95
C GLY A 328 30.80 41.36 27.02
N SER A 329 30.83 42.45 27.77
CA SER A 329 29.82 42.87 28.74
C SER A 329 28.50 43.20 28.03
N GLY A 330 27.42 42.53 28.40
CA GLY A 330 26.06 42.83 27.95
C GLY A 330 25.05 42.38 29.01
N SER A 331 24.61 43.32 29.83
CA SER A 331 23.57 43.15 30.85
C SER A 331 22.20 42.88 30.21
N GLY A 332 21.59 41.74 30.52
CA GLY A 332 20.20 41.42 30.22
C GLY A 332 19.72 40.32 31.16
N SER A 333 18.73 40.62 32.00
CA SER A 333 18.24 39.83 33.12
C SER A 333 17.87 38.38 32.76
N ALA A 334 18.66 37.40 33.22
CA ALA A 334 18.31 35.99 33.22
C ALA A 334 17.49 35.66 34.48
N GLY A 335 16.30 35.08 34.31
CA GLY A 335 15.55 34.46 35.39
C GLY A 335 16.38 33.34 36.04
N ALA A 336 16.43 33.33 37.37
CA ALA A 336 17.30 32.46 38.15
C ALA A 336 17.03 30.96 37.91
N PRO A 337 18.06 30.12 37.66
CA PRO A 337 17.90 28.67 37.61
C PRO A 337 17.74 28.11 39.03
N VAL A 338 16.73 27.27 39.23
CA VAL A 338 16.44 26.62 40.52
C VAL A 338 17.55 25.59 40.83
N HIS A 339 18.33 25.83 41.89
CA HIS A 339 19.41 24.95 42.35
C HIS A 339 18.88 23.58 42.82
N PHE A 340 19.21 22.52 42.06
CA PHE A 340 18.71 21.14 42.25
C PHE A 340 19.31 20.37 43.45
N GLY A 341 20.37 20.88 44.10
CA GLY A 341 21.03 20.20 45.23
C GLY A 341 20.11 19.97 46.43
N ARG A 342 19.16 20.87 46.70
CA ARG A 342 18.25 20.79 47.86
C ARG A 342 17.13 19.77 47.72
N LEU A 343 16.80 19.32 46.50
CA LEU A 343 15.78 18.28 46.28
C LEU A 343 16.31 16.87 46.64
N ARG A 344 17.63 16.67 46.55
CA ARG A 344 18.30 15.40 46.89
C ARG A 344 18.26 15.11 48.39
N GLU A 345 18.57 16.12 49.21
CA GLU A 345 18.48 16.03 50.67
C GLU A 345 17.03 15.81 51.09
N ARG A 346 16.08 16.56 50.50
CA ARG A 346 14.64 16.39 50.74
C ARG A 346 14.09 15.01 50.37
N ALA A 347 14.50 14.40 49.25
CA ALA A 347 14.02 13.08 48.86
C ALA A 347 14.59 11.96 49.74
N GLN A 348 15.87 12.05 50.13
CA GLN A 348 16.49 11.11 51.08
C GLN A 348 15.93 11.28 52.51
N GLU A 349 15.63 12.51 52.91
CA GLU A 349 15.01 12.84 54.19
C GLU A 349 13.53 12.42 54.25
N MET A 350 12.77 12.62 53.17
CA MET A 350 11.39 12.13 53.04
C MET A 350 11.31 10.59 53.06
N ARG A 351 12.28 9.87 52.47
CA ARG A 351 12.38 8.40 52.59
C ARG A 351 12.62 7.96 54.04
N ARG A 352 13.39 8.73 54.82
CA ARG A 352 13.60 8.48 56.26
C ARG A 352 12.36 8.82 57.10
N LEU A 353 11.64 9.88 56.73
CA LEU A 353 10.42 10.33 57.43
C LEU A 353 9.18 9.48 57.10
N ARG A 354 9.10 8.86 55.91
CA ARG A 354 8.00 7.98 55.50
C ARG A 354 8.04 6.58 56.08
N ALA A 355 9.21 6.10 56.50
CA ALA A 355 9.29 4.95 57.40
C ALA A 355 8.54 5.19 58.73
N ALA A 356 8.08 6.41 59.01
CA ALA A 356 7.50 6.81 60.29
C ALA A 356 6.04 7.32 60.28
N GLY A 357 5.26 7.31 59.17
CA GLY A 357 3.83 7.64 59.30
C GLY A 357 3.00 7.84 58.02
N GLY A 358 1.72 7.44 58.07
CA GLY A 358 0.72 7.63 57.01
C GLY A 358 -0.63 8.19 57.51
N GLY A 359 -1.42 8.79 56.60
CA GLY A 359 -2.88 8.98 56.74
C GLY A 359 -3.51 10.29 56.18
N GLY A 360 -4.48 10.15 55.24
CA GLY A 360 -5.68 11.00 54.96
C GLY A 360 -5.52 12.34 54.17
N GLY A 361 -6.42 12.89 53.33
CA GLY A 361 -7.78 12.58 52.83
C GLY A 361 -8.58 13.89 52.46
N GLY A 362 -9.37 13.90 51.35
CA GLY A 362 -10.50 14.85 50.99
C GLY A 362 -10.15 16.18 50.25
N GLY A 363 -10.96 16.85 49.38
CA GLY A 363 -12.30 16.72 48.79
C GLY A 363 -12.94 18.11 48.43
N GLY A 364 -13.70 18.25 47.31
CA GLY A 364 -14.60 19.39 46.93
C GLY A 364 -14.09 20.35 45.81
N GLY A 365 -14.84 20.93 44.84
CA GLY A 365 -16.26 21.04 44.48
C GLY A 365 -16.58 22.50 44.01
N GLY A 366 -17.19 22.75 42.83
CA GLY A 366 -17.82 24.06 42.51
C GLY A 366 -17.91 24.56 41.03
N GLY A 367 -19.13 24.51 40.46
CA GLY A 367 -19.92 25.53 39.69
C GLY A 367 -19.36 26.53 38.65
N ASP A 368 -20.01 26.53 37.46
CA ASP A 368 -20.08 27.49 36.31
C ASP A 368 -20.80 28.82 36.66
N PRO A 369 -20.75 29.95 35.88
CA PRO A 369 -21.28 30.05 34.49
C PRO A 369 -20.66 31.14 33.55
N SER A 370 -20.90 31.06 32.23
CA SER A 370 -21.63 32.10 31.42
C SER A 370 -21.43 31.98 29.90
N ASP A 371 -22.52 31.70 29.19
CA ASP A 371 -22.74 31.95 27.76
C ASP A 371 -23.36 33.36 27.57
N VAL A 372 -22.94 34.06 26.51
CA VAL A 372 -23.60 35.13 25.72
C VAL A 372 -22.51 36.11 25.23
N ALA A 373 -21.69 35.68 24.27
CA ALA A 373 -20.79 36.57 23.53
C ALA A 373 -20.40 36.08 22.11
N ALA A 374 -20.75 34.85 21.73
CA ALA A 374 -20.10 34.18 20.60
C ALA A 374 -20.68 34.48 19.19
N THR A 375 -21.83 35.14 19.07
CA THR A 375 -22.61 35.09 17.82
C THR A 375 -22.30 36.16 16.78
N VAL A 376 -21.61 37.26 17.13
CA VAL A 376 -21.32 38.36 16.17
C VAL A 376 -19.94 38.21 15.50
N THR A 377 -19.01 37.46 16.10
CA THR A 377 -17.63 37.31 15.59
C THR A 377 -17.50 36.27 14.47
N ALA A 378 -18.46 35.34 14.34
CA ALA A 378 -18.35 34.20 13.41
C ALA A 378 -18.56 34.58 11.93
N VAL A 379 -19.41 35.58 11.62
CA VAL A 379 -19.78 35.92 10.24
C VAL A 379 -18.65 36.62 9.49
N VAL A 380 -17.87 37.48 10.18
CA VAL A 380 -16.70 38.17 9.59
C VAL A 380 -15.50 37.22 9.43
N ALA A 381 -15.36 36.25 10.33
CA ALA A 381 -14.30 35.24 10.27
C ALA A 381 -14.49 34.23 9.12
N GLY A 382 -15.74 33.87 8.78
CA GLY A 382 -16.04 32.92 7.70
C GLY A 382 -15.63 33.42 6.32
N LEU A 383 -16.01 34.65 5.95
CA LEU A 383 -15.65 35.25 4.66
C LEU A 383 -14.14 35.53 4.56
N GLY A 384 -13.52 36.01 5.64
CA GLY A 384 -12.08 36.21 5.71
C GLY A 384 -11.29 34.91 5.58
N TYR A 385 -11.80 33.81 6.15
CA TYR A 385 -11.21 32.49 6.01
C TYR A 385 -11.30 31.97 4.58
N VAL A 386 -12.42 32.16 3.87
CA VAL A 386 -12.57 31.72 2.47
C VAL A 386 -11.54 32.40 1.56
N PHE A 387 -11.35 33.72 1.67
CA PHE A 387 -10.33 34.44 0.90
C PHE A 387 -8.90 34.07 1.29
N TYR A 388 -8.62 33.95 2.60
CA TYR A 388 -7.32 33.50 3.10
C TYR A 388 -6.98 32.08 2.63
N PHE A 389 -7.97 31.19 2.64
CA PHE A 389 -7.85 29.79 2.25
C PHE A 389 -7.60 29.66 0.75
N ASP A 390 -8.33 30.40 -0.10
CA ASP A 390 -8.10 30.40 -1.55
C ASP A 390 -6.72 31.01 -1.89
N TYR A 391 -6.30 32.08 -1.20
CA TYR A 391 -4.96 32.66 -1.34
C TYR A 391 -3.84 31.67 -0.92
N GLN A 392 -3.97 31.03 0.25
CA GLN A 392 -3.04 30.00 0.73
C GLN A 392 -3.01 28.80 -0.21
N ARG A 393 -4.15 28.39 -0.79
CA ARG A 393 -4.22 27.28 -1.75
C ARG A 393 -3.44 27.59 -3.03
N ARG A 394 -3.61 28.79 -3.60
CA ARG A 394 -2.92 29.20 -4.85
C ARG A 394 -1.41 29.37 -4.64
N ASN A 395 -1.00 29.95 -3.51
CA ASN A 395 0.38 30.39 -3.31
C ASN A 395 1.23 29.50 -2.40
N ASN A 396 0.63 28.60 -1.59
CA ASN A 396 1.37 27.78 -0.62
C ASN A 396 1.35 26.28 -0.96
N ARG A 397 2.51 25.77 -1.41
CA ARG A 397 2.73 24.35 -1.77
C ARG A 397 2.56 23.40 -0.57
N GLN A 398 2.85 23.84 0.66
CA GLN A 398 2.65 23.00 1.85
C GLN A 398 1.18 22.92 2.27
N PHE A 399 0.43 24.01 2.07
CA PHE A 399 -1.00 24.07 2.33
C PHE A 399 -1.78 23.10 1.42
N ARG A 400 -1.46 23.05 0.12
CA ARG A 400 -2.01 22.05 -0.82
C ARG A 400 -1.70 20.60 -0.43
N ARG A 401 -0.49 20.33 0.08
CA ARG A 401 -0.11 19.00 0.59
C ARG A 401 -0.87 18.62 1.86
N LYS A 402 -1.15 19.59 2.74
CA LYS A 402 -1.98 19.40 3.94
C LYS A 402 -3.42 19.05 3.55
N LEU A 403 -4.01 19.81 2.62
CA LEU A 403 -5.36 19.57 2.10
C LEU A 403 -5.51 18.18 1.46
N ARG A 404 -4.54 17.74 0.64
CA ARG A 404 -4.56 16.37 0.07
C ARG A 404 -4.54 15.27 1.14
N ARG A 405 -3.81 15.48 2.25
CA ARG A 405 -3.75 14.53 3.38
C ARG A 405 -5.05 14.53 4.19
N GLU A 406 -5.64 15.70 4.39
CA GLU A 406 -6.94 15.87 5.03
C GLU A 406 -8.05 15.24 4.18
N ARG A 407 -8.03 15.44 2.86
CA ARG A 407 -8.90 14.78 1.87
C ARG A 407 -8.85 13.25 1.95
N LYS A 408 -7.64 12.69 2.05
CA LYS A 408 -7.41 11.24 2.17
C LYS A 408 -7.85 10.68 3.54
N ARG A 409 -7.80 11.51 4.59
CA ARG A 409 -8.35 11.17 5.91
C ARG A 409 -9.88 11.25 5.94
N ALA A 410 -10.47 12.26 5.28
CA ALA A 410 -11.91 12.45 5.13
C ALA A 410 -12.57 11.25 4.44
N THR A 411 -12.01 10.87 3.30
CA THR A 411 -12.49 9.75 2.48
C THR A 411 -12.34 8.42 3.21
N LYS A 412 -11.24 8.23 3.95
CA LYS A 412 -11.03 7.04 4.80
C LYS A 412 -11.97 7.01 6.02
N ALA A 413 -12.27 8.16 6.62
CA ALA A 413 -13.22 8.28 7.73
C ALA A 413 -14.67 8.08 7.26
N ALA A 414 -15.04 8.61 6.10
CA ALA A 414 -16.32 8.38 5.46
C ALA A 414 -16.53 6.91 5.06
N ALA A 415 -15.51 6.27 4.48
CA ALA A 415 -15.54 4.85 4.16
C ALA A 415 -15.63 3.97 5.43
N ALA A 416 -15.01 4.39 6.53
CA ALA A 416 -15.08 3.69 7.82
C ALA A 416 -16.45 3.89 8.50
N ALA A 417 -17.05 5.08 8.40
CA ALA A 417 -18.39 5.35 8.92
C ALA A 417 -19.48 4.59 8.17
N ALA A 418 -19.29 4.31 6.88
CA ALA A 418 -20.21 3.50 6.07
C ALA A 418 -20.14 1.98 6.37
N ALA A 419 -19.13 1.50 7.11
CA ALA A 419 -18.82 0.07 7.25
C ALA A 419 -18.94 -0.50 8.69
N GLY A 420 -19.36 0.28 9.69
CA GLY A 420 -19.39 -0.15 11.10
C GLY A 420 -20.71 -0.79 11.57
N PRO A 421 -20.68 -1.79 12.49
CA PRO A 421 -21.91 -2.41 13.01
C PRO A 421 -22.58 -1.57 14.10
N ALA A 422 -23.91 -1.54 14.07
CA ALA A 422 -24.77 -0.83 15.01
C ALA A 422 -24.62 -1.33 16.46
N ALA A 423 -24.37 -0.43 17.40
CA ALA A 423 -24.51 -0.69 18.83
C ALA A 423 -25.10 0.51 19.59
N ALA A 424 -26.34 0.29 20.01
CA ALA A 424 -27.17 0.94 21.04
C ALA A 424 -26.63 2.17 21.80
N GLY A 425 -27.29 3.31 21.56
CA GLY A 425 -27.32 4.49 22.44
C GLY A 425 -27.81 5.73 21.69
N GLY A 426 -29.13 5.98 21.65
CA GLY A 426 -29.73 7.26 21.24
C GLY A 426 -29.60 7.69 19.76
N ASP A 427 -28.89 6.94 18.93
CA ASP A 427 -28.58 7.30 17.54
C ASP A 427 -29.49 6.50 16.56
N MET A 428 -30.00 7.16 15.51
CA MET A 428 -30.77 6.49 14.45
C MET A 428 -29.95 5.33 13.85
N SER A 429 -30.59 4.18 13.63
CA SER A 429 -29.89 3.02 13.07
C SER A 429 -29.36 3.32 11.67
N LEU A 430 -28.28 2.64 11.27
CA LEU A 430 -27.71 2.79 9.94
C LEU A 430 -28.73 2.46 8.83
N ASP A 431 -29.65 1.53 9.09
CA ASP A 431 -30.74 1.18 8.18
C ASP A 431 -31.78 2.31 8.07
N GLU A 432 -32.06 3.01 9.17
CA GLU A 432 -32.95 4.17 9.19
C GLU A 432 -32.35 5.36 8.42
N ILE A 433 -31.07 5.64 8.63
CA ILE A 433 -30.33 6.68 7.89
C ILE A 433 -30.34 6.36 6.39
N ASN A 434 -30.09 5.10 6.03
CA ASN A 434 -30.12 4.67 4.63
C ASN A 434 -31.52 4.73 4.03
N ARG A 435 -32.59 4.47 4.80
CA ARG A 435 -33.97 4.63 4.33
C ARG A 435 -34.29 6.10 4.05
N GLN A 436 -34.03 6.98 5.02
CA GLN A 436 -34.26 8.41 4.87
C GLN A 436 -33.44 9.02 3.72
N ALA A 437 -32.18 8.61 3.55
CA ALA A 437 -31.36 9.06 2.43
C ALA A 437 -31.98 8.73 1.05
N ARG A 438 -32.68 7.61 0.89
CA ARG A 438 -33.40 7.27 -0.36
C ARG A 438 -34.55 8.23 -0.61
N GLU A 439 -35.38 8.45 0.41
CA GLU A 439 -36.55 9.34 0.33
C GLU A 439 -36.10 10.78 0.00
N LEU A 440 -35.03 11.25 0.63
CA LEU A 440 -34.45 12.57 0.36
C LEU A 440 -33.84 12.66 -1.04
N LEU A 441 -33.21 11.60 -1.55
CA LEU A 441 -32.68 11.57 -2.93
C LEU A 441 -33.80 11.73 -3.96
N ASP A 442 -34.96 11.11 -3.73
CA ASP A 442 -36.10 11.22 -4.64
C ASP A 442 -36.64 12.67 -4.65
N VAL A 443 -36.67 13.35 -3.50
CA VAL A 443 -37.01 14.78 -3.40
C VAL A 443 -36.03 15.66 -4.19
N VAL A 444 -34.73 15.38 -4.11
CA VAL A 444 -33.70 16.20 -4.75
C VAL A 444 -33.55 15.91 -6.25
N SER A 445 -33.94 14.72 -6.71
CA SER A 445 -33.80 14.28 -8.10
C SER A 445 -34.52 15.19 -9.11
N ALA A 446 -35.59 15.88 -8.70
CA ALA A 446 -36.36 16.80 -9.54
C ALA A 446 -35.77 18.22 -9.64
N VAL A 447 -34.74 18.54 -8.84
CA VAL A 447 -34.15 19.88 -8.80
C VAL A 447 -33.21 20.08 -9.98
N LYS A 448 -33.48 21.08 -10.83
CA LYS A 448 -32.60 21.45 -11.94
C LYS A 448 -31.33 22.11 -11.42
N ILE A 449 -30.18 21.59 -11.84
CA ILE A 449 -28.87 22.12 -11.48
C ILE A 449 -28.46 23.18 -12.53
N PRO A 450 -28.01 24.38 -12.12
CA PRO A 450 -27.52 25.38 -13.06
C PRO A 450 -26.28 24.91 -13.82
N GLU A 451 -26.12 25.35 -15.06
CA GLU A 451 -25.08 24.83 -15.95
C GLU A 451 -23.88 25.77 -16.07
N THR A 452 -24.08 27.08 -15.94
CA THR A 452 -23.02 28.08 -16.08
C THR A 452 -22.22 28.25 -14.79
N PRO A 453 -20.90 28.54 -14.85
CA PRO A 453 -20.08 28.73 -13.65
C PRO A 453 -20.60 29.81 -12.70
N ALA A 454 -21.10 30.92 -13.23
CA ALA A 454 -21.64 32.03 -12.45
C ALA A 454 -22.94 31.66 -11.72
N GLU A 455 -23.86 30.96 -12.40
CA GLU A 455 -25.11 30.50 -11.78
C GLU A 455 -24.86 29.37 -10.77
N LYS A 456 -23.87 28.50 -11.01
CA LYS A 456 -23.44 27.45 -10.07
C LYS A 456 -22.92 28.04 -8.75
N GLU A 457 -22.16 29.13 -8.81
CA GLU A 457 -21.67 29.81 -7.61
C GLU A 457 -22.81 30.45 -6.81
N GLY A 458 -23.75 31.11 -7.48
CA GLY A 458 -24.96 31.66 -6.84
C GLY A 458 -25.83 30.58 -6.19
N PHE A 459 -26.10 29.51 -6.92
CA PHE A 459 -26.86 28.36 -6.43
C PHE A 459 -26.17 27.67 -5.25
N PHE A 460 -24.83 27.53 -5.31
CA PHE A 460 -24.04 26.98 -4.22
C PHE A 460 -24.24 27.77 -2.92
N MET A 461 -24.05 29.10 -2.97
CA MET A 461 -24.18 29.97 -1.81
C MET A 461 -25.60 29.95 -1.24
N GLU A 462 -26.61 29.95 -2.12
CA GLU A 462 -28.02 29.84 -1.74
C GLU A 462 -28.31 28.54 -0.97
N GLN A 463 -27.85 27.40 -1.48
CA GLN A 463 -28.09 26.10 -0.87
C GLN A 463 -27.35 25.95 0.47
N VAL A 464 -26.11 26.42 0.58
CA VAL A 464 -25.37 26.39 1.86
C VAL A 464 -26.08 27.25 2.91
N SER A 465 -26.49 28.46 2.55
CA SER A 465 -27.21 29.37 3.45
C SER A 465 -28.53 28.75 3.96
N LYS A 466 -29.35 28.21 3.05
CA LYS A 466 -30.60 27.51 3.41
C LYS A 466 -30.35 26.28 4.27
N GLY A 467 -29.30 25.50 3.98
CA GLY A 467 -28.93 24.32 4.76
C GLY A 467 -28.54 24.67 6.20
N GLU A 468 -27.81 25.78 6.40
CA GLU A 468 -27.45 26.27 7.73
C GLU A 468 -28.65 26.80 8.51
N GLU A 469 -29.56 27.51 7.86
CA GLU A 469 -30.80 27.98 8.48
C GLU A 469 -31.68 26.80 8.94
N LEU A 470 -31.89 25.82 8.07
CA LEU A 470 -32.67 24.61 8.37
C LEU A 470 -32.02 23.75 9.46
N SER A 471 -30.69 23.75 9.56
CA SER A 471 -29.97 23.06 10.63
C SER A 471 -30.25 23.64 12.02
N ARG A 472 -30.65 24.91 12.11
CA ARG A 472 -31.00 25.58 13.38
C ARG A 472 -32.49 25.46 13.73
N ALA A 473 -33.34 25.12 12.77
CA ALA A 473 -34.80 25.05 12.94
C ALA A 473 -35.30 23.81 13.72
N GLY A 474 -34.40 22.94 14.18
CA GLY A 474 -34.69 21.79 15.03
C GLY A 474 -34.74 20.44 14.30
N PRO A 475 -34.99 19.32 15.02
CA PRO A 475 -34.81 17.96 14.50
C PRO A 475 -35.63 17.59 13.26
N ALA A 476 -36.83 18.16 13.12
CA ALA A 476 -37.72 17.91 11.99
C ALA A 476 -37.21 18.51 10.66
N ALA A 477 -36.34 19.53 10.72
CA ALA A 477 -35.79 20.23 9.56
C ALA A 477 -34.44 19.66 9.08
N LEU A 478 -33.84 18.72 9.81
CA LEU A 478 -32.50 18.18 9.52
C LEU A 478 -32.45 17.40 8.19
N GLY A 479 -33.54 16.74 7.79
CA GLY A 479 -33.63 16.08 6.48
C GLY A 479 -33.60 17.09 5.32
N ALA A 480 -34.33 18.20 5.45
CA ALA A 480 -34.31 19.27 4.47
C ALA A 480 -32.95 19.98 4.41
N ALA A 481 -32.29 20.17 5.57
CA ALA A 481 -30.92 20.67 5.64
C ALA A 481 -29.95 19.76 4.88
N ALA A 482 -30.07 18.43 5.03
CA ALA A 482 -29.25 17.46 4.29
C ALA A 482 -29.44 17.57 2.77
N CYS A 483 -30.67 17.77 2.28
CA CYS A 483 -30.93 18.02 0.85
C CYS A 483 -30.18 19.25 0.32
N CYS A 484 -30.18 20.35 1.06
CA CYS A 484 -29.49 21.58 0.67
C CYS A 484 -27.97 21.39 0.61
N PHE A 485 -27.37 20.78 1.63
CA PHE A 485 -25.93 20.48 1.63
C PHE A 485 -25.52 19.48 0.54
N PHE A 486 -26.38 18.49 0.25
CA PHE A 486 -26.16 17.56 -0.86
C PHE A 486 -26.22 18.25 -2.22
N LEU A 487 -27.20 19.14 -2.45
CA LEU A 487 -27.30 19.96 -3.67
C LEU A 487 -26.08 20.87 -3.87
N ALA A 488 -25.60 21.49 -2.79
CA ALA A 488 -24.39 22.30 -2.82
C ALA A 488 -23.14 21.48 -3.21
N LEU A 489 -23.03 20.24 -2.74
CA LEU A 489 -21.95 19.32 -3.13
C LEU A 489 -21.97 18.96 -4.62
N ARG A 490 -23.15 18.88 -5.25
CA ARG A 490 -23.28 18.54 -6.69
C ARG A 490 -22.76 19.62 -7.62
N VAL A 491 -22.79 20.89 -7.21
CA VAL A 491 -22.29 22.03 -8.00
C VAL A 491 -20.87 22.43 -7.65
N TYR A 492 -20.30 21.90 -6.55
CA TYR A 492 -18.98 22.29 -6.09
C TYR A 492 -17.86 21.57 -6.87
N PRO A 493 -16.85 22.28 -7.39
CA PRO A 493 -15.81 21.68 -8.26
C PRO A 493 -14.96 20.59 -7.61
N ASN A 494 -14.82 20.61 -6.28
CA ASN A 494 -14.02 19.64 -5.53
C ASN A 494 -14.74 19.20 -4.24
N PRO A 495 -15.72 18.29 -4.33
CA PRO A 495 -16.64 18.00 -3.22
C PRO A 495 -15.95 17.51 -1.96
N VAL A 496 -14.75 16.94 -2.05
CA VAL A 496 -14.04 16.40 -0.89
C VAL A 496 -13.46 17.48 0.03
N GLU A 497 -13.18 18.68 -0.49
CA GLU A 497 -12.82 19.83 0.37
C GLU A 497 -14.03 20.27 1.21
N LEU A 498 -15.20 20.27 0.59
CA LEU A 498 -16.44 20.69 1.22
C LEU A 498 -16.97 19.65 2.23
N VAL A 499 -16.81 18.35 1.96
CA VAL A 499 -17.11 17.26 2.91
C VAL A 499 -16.36 17.44 4.23
N MET A 500 -15.10 17.88 4.20
CA MET A 500 -14.31 18.15 5.40
C MET A 500 -14.82 19.35 6.20
N ILE A 501 -15.39 20.34 5.51
CA ILE A 501 -16.02 21.49 6.14
C ILE A 501 -17.32 21.03 6.80
N TYR A 502 -18.18 20.31 6.06
CA TYR A 502 -19.45 19.82 6.57
C TYR A 502 -19.29 18.91 7.79
N GLN A 503 -18.29 18.02 7.81
CA GLN A 503 -18.00 17.19 8.97
C GLN A 503 -17.79 18.01 10.27
N LYS A 504 -17.32 19.25 10.15
CA LYS A 504 -17.06 20.14 11.30
C LYS A 504 -18.16 21.16 11.56
N THR A 505 -18.90 21.55 10.53
CA THR A 505 -19.85 22.68 10.61
C THR A 505 -21.31 22.26 10.62
N THR A 506 -21.65 21.04 10.21
CA THR A 506 -23.04 20.55 10.19
C THR A 506 -23.32 19.57 11.32
N PRO A 507 -24.59 19.46 11.78
CA PRO A 507 -24.97 18.44 12.76
C PRO A 507 -24.63 17.02 12.29
N GLU A 508 -24.27 16.14 13.22
CA GLU A 508 -23.80 14.78 12.91
C GLU A 508 -24.80 13.98 12.05
N LEU A 509 -26.10 14.11 12.33
CA LEU A 509 -27.16 13.46 11.55
C LEU A 509 -27.24 13.98 10.12
N VAL A 510 -27.09 15.29 9.92
CA VAL A 510 -27.09 15.93 8.59
C VAL A 510 -25.89 15.44 7.78
N PHE A 511 -24.71 15.39 8.39
CA PHE A 511 -23.52 14.85 7.74
C PHE A 511 -23.69 13.36 7.37
N LYS A 512 -24.18 12.52 8.30
CA LYS A 512 -24.47 11.11 8.04
C LYS A 512 -25.46 10.93 6.89
N LEU A 513 -26.54 11.72 6.83
CA LEU A 513 -27.53 11.69 5.75
C LEU A 513 -26.93 12.13 4.41
N VAL A 514 -26.17 13.23 4.36
CA VAL A 514 -25.50 13.70 3.13
C VAL A 514 -24.54 12.63 2.58
N MET A 515 -23.73 12.02 3.44
CA MET A 515 -22.80 10.96 3.03
C MET A 515 -23.52 9.69 2.57
N ALA A 516 -24.63 9.33 3.24
CA ALA A 516 -25.48 8.21 2.81
C ALA A 516 -26.14 8.50 1.45
N MET A 517 -26.62 9.73 1.22
CA MET A 517 -27.16 10.17 -0.08
C MET A 517 -26.10 10.10 -1.19
N MET A 518 -24.88 10.60 -0.95
CA MET A 518 -23.77 10.49 -1.91
C MET A 518 -23.42 9.02 -2.23
N ALA A 519 -23.31 8.17 -1.20
CA ALA A 519 -23.00 6.76 -1.38
C ALA A 519 -24.10 6.04 -2.19
N GLN A 520 -25.36 6.38 -1.95
CA GLN A 520 -26.49 5.82 -2.68
C GLN A 520 -26.62 6.35 -4.10
N GLU A 521 -26.30 7.61 -4.36
CA GLU A 521 -26.25 8.16 -5.73
C GLU A 521 -25.16 7.45 -6.55
N VAL A 522 -23.97 7.29 -5.98
CA VAL A 522 -22.88 6.52 -6.61
C VAL A 522 -23.30 5.06 -6.83
N ALA A 523 -23.96 4.43 -5.86
CA ALA A 523 -24.44 3.05 -6.00
C ALA A 523 -25.56 2.91 -7.05
N LYS A 524 -26.53 3.84 -7.10
CA LYS A 524 -27.59 3.89 -8.13
C LYS A 524 -26.97 4.09 -9.51
N LYS A 525 -26.04 5.04 -9.66
CA LYS A 525 -25.32 5.31 -10.92
C LYS A 525 -24.49 4.10 -11.37
N HIS A 526 -23.78 3.46 -10.44
CA HIS A 526 -23.01 2.24 -10.70
C HIS A 526 -23.88 1.03 -11.07
N ALA A 527 -25.07 0.90 -10.45
CA ALA A 527 -26.01 -0.16 -10.82
C ALA A 527 -26.54 0.03 -12.24
N ARG A 528 -26.94 1.25 -12.58
CA ARG A 528 -27.46 1.62 -13.92
C ARG A 528 -26.41 1.52 -15.01
N TYR A 529 -25.13 1.75 -14.70
CA TYR A 529 -24.06 1.71 -15.70
C TYR A 529 -24.05 0.43 -16.53
N PHE A 530 -24.15 -0.75 -15.89
CA PHE A 530 -24.11 -2.04 -16.60
C PHE A 530 -25.43 -2.39 -17.31
N ASP A 531 -26.50 -1.63 -17.06
CA ASP A 531 -27.75 -1.75 -17.82
C ASP A 531 -27.67 -1.01 -19.16
N VAL A 532 -26.79 0.01 -19.24
CA VAL A 532 -26.64 0.91 -20.39
C VAL A 532 -25.34 0.64 -21.16
N PHE A 533 -24.29 0.20 -20.47
CA PHE A 533 -22.98 -0.11 -21.03
C PHE A 533 -22.69 -1.62 -20.97
N PRO A 534 -22.24 -2.25 -22.06
CA PRO A 534 -21.99 -1.69 -23.40
C PRO A 534 -23.28 -1.25 -24.12
N PRO A 535 -23.21 -0.34 -25.12
CA PRO A 535 -24.39 0.09 -25.85
C PRO A 535 -25.16 -1.09 -26.46
N LYS A 536 -26.49 -1.08 -26.40
CA LYS A 536 -27.35 -2.20 -26.84
C LYS A 536 -27.10 -2.69 -28.27
N GLY A 537 -26.57 -1.83 -29.15
CA GLY A 537 -26.20 -2.17 -30.53
C GLY A 537 -24.92 -3.00 -30.69
N THR A 538 -24.13 -3.20 -29.63
CA THR A 538 -22.83 -3.91 -29.68
C THR A 538 -22.94 -5.43 -29.65
N GLY A 539 -24.12 -6.00 -29.40
CA GLY A 539 -24.28 -7.47 -29.36
C GLY A 539 -23.71 -8.15 -28.11
N VAL A 540 -23.30 -7.37 -27.10
CA VAL A 540 -22.71 -7.88 -25.85
C VAL A 540 -23.27 -7.15 -24.62
N GLN A 541 -23.25 -7.81 -23.47
CA GLN A 541 -23.70 -7.25 -22.19
C GLN A 541 -22.80 -7.69 -21.03
N ILE A 542 -22.51 -6.79 -20.09
CA ILE A 542 -21.78 -7.14 -18.87
C ILE A 542 -22.78 -7.60 -17.79
N LYS A 543 -22.58 -8.79 -17.22
CA LYS A 543 -23.44 -9.35 -16.14
C LYS A 543 -22.60 -9.86 -14.96
N ASP A 544 -23.20 -9.85 -13.76
CA ASP A 544 -22.61 -10.42 -12.53
C ASP A 544 -22.81 -11.95 -12.46
N LYS A 545 -21.71 -12.72 -12.36
CA LYS A 545 -21.72 -14.20 -12.31
C LYS A 545 -22.48 -14.79 -11.11
N ASN A 546 -22.63 -14.02 -10.02
CA ASN A 546 -23.31 -14.49 -8.81
C ASN A 546 -24.83 -14.33 -8.86
N LYS A 547 -25.36 -13.42 -9.68
CA LYS A 547 -26.82 -13.27 -9.86
C LYS A 547 -27.40 -14.34 -10.78
N THR A 548 -26.60 -14.87 -11.70
CA THR A 548 -27.00 -15.98 -12.59
C THR A 548 -26.99 -17.35 -11.90
N LYS A 549 -26.13 -17.56 -10.89
CA LYS A 549 -26.10 -18.82 -10.09
C LYS A 549 -27.23 -18.98 -9.07
N ALA A 550 -28.08 -17.97 -8.86
CA ALA A 550 -29.27 -18.13 -8.01
C ALA A 550 -30.35 -19.04 -8.63
N ALA A 551 -30.18 -19.45 -9.90
CA ALA A 551 -31.03 -20.43 -10.57
C ALA A 551 -30.51 -21.88 -10.46
N ASP A 552 -29.19 -22.12 -10.30
CA ASP A 552 -28.61 -23.46 -10.32
C ASP A 552 -27.67 -23.69 -9.13
N GLY A 553 -28.13 -24.53 -8.20
CA GLY A 553 -27.44 -24.84 -6.95
C GLY A 553 -26.07 -25.50 -7.15
N ALA A 554 -25.00 -24.73 -7.01
CA ALA A 554 -23.64 -25.25 -6.83
C ALA A 554 -22.84 -24.41 -5.81
N LYS A 555 -22.20 -25.10 -4.87
CA LYS A 555 -21.42 -24.54 -3.75
C LYS A 555 -20.22 -23.72 -4.24
N THR A 556 -20.01 -22.55 -3.64
CA THR A 556 -18.86 -21.67 -3.85
C THR A 556 -17.58 -22.22 -3.19
N PRO A 557 -16.40 -22.17 -3.84
CA PRO A 557 -15.13 -22.39 -3.16
C PRO A 557 -14.72 -21.13 -2.38
N GLN A 558 -14.15 -21.32 -1.20
CA GLN A 558 -13.54 -20.29 -0.36
C GLN A 558 -12.11 -20.00 -0.84
N GLY A 559 -11.84 -18.77 -1.23
CA GLY A 559 -10.49 -18.26 -1.50
C GLY A 559 -9.92 -17.53 -0.29
N SER A 560 -8.65 -17.78 -0.01
CA SER A 560 -7.84 -17.17 1.04
C SER A 560 -6.65 -16.46 0.41
N GLY A 561 -6.43 -15.19 0.77
CA GLY A 561 -5.14 -14.51 0.64
C GLY A 561 -5.09 -13.43 -0.45
N GLY A 562 -4.92 -12.17 -0.02
CA GLY A 562 -4.39 -11.07 -0.86
C GLY A 562 -5.01 -10.90 -2.24
N ASP A 563 -6.33 -11.06 -2.33
CA ASP A 563 -7.03 -11.16 -3.61
C ASP A 563 -7.01 -9.84 -4.40
N VAL A 564 -6.79 -9.97 -5.71
CA VAL A 564 -7.25 -8.99 -6.72
C VAL A 564 -8.68 -8.57 -6.38
N VAL A 565 -9.00 -7.28 -6.48
CA VAL A 565 -10.40 -6.83 -6.46
C VAL A 565 -11.06 -7.30 -7.77
N VAL A 566 -11.37 -8.59 -7.87
CA VAL A 566 -12.06 -9.18 -9.02
C VAL A 566 -13.52 -8.78 -8.88
N SER A 567 -13.95 -7.80 -9.67
CA SER A 567 -15.38 -7.66 -9.95
C SER A 567 -15.85 -8.95 -10.61
N ASN A 568 -16.84 -9.64 -10.00
CA ASN A 568 -17.42 -10.90 -10.48
C ASN A 568 -18.26 -10.74 -11.77
N ARG A 569 -17.98 -9.69 -12.55
CA ARG A 569 -18.68 -9.33 -13.77
C ARG A 569 -17.92 -9.85 -14.98
N ALA A 570 -18.64 -10.34 -15.97
CA ALA A 570 -18.09 -10.81 -17.23
C ALA A 570 -18.93 -10.33 -18.42
N LEU A 571 -18.33 -10.36 -19.61
CA LEU A 571 -18.97 -10.00 -20.85
C LEU A 571 -19.67 -11.22 -21.46
N PHE A 572 -20.93 -11.07 -21.86
CA PHE A 572 -21.76 -12.14 -22.42
C PHE A 572 -22.28 -11.72 -23.80
N ALA A 573 -22.43 -12.68 -24.72
CA ALA A 573 -23.08 -12.47 -26.00
C ALA A 573 -24.59 -12.25 -25.81
N THR A 574 -25.21 -11.36 -26.58
CA THR A 574 -26.68 -11.15 -26.57
C THR A 574 -27.40 -11.84 -27.73
N LYS A 575 -26.65 -12.34 -28.72
CA LYS A 575 -27.14 -13.07 -29.90
C LYS A 575 -26.24 -14.27 -30.17
N ASP A 576 -26.73 -15.22 -30.96
CA ASP A 576 -25.91 -16.31 -31.48
C ASP A 576 -24.88 -15.76 -32.47
N VAL A 577 -23.65 -16.27 -32.39
CA VAL A 577 -22.53 -15.86 -33.26
C VAL A 577 -21.88 -17.10 -33.85
N GLY A 578 -21.73 -17.12 -35.17
CA GLY A 578 -21.07 -18.22 -35.88
C GLY A 578 -19.56 -18.27 -35.63
N ALA A 579 -18.95 -19.44 -35.83
CA ALA A 579 -17.49 -19.54 -35.80
C ALA A 579 -16.86 -18.65 -36.88
N GLY A 580 -15.87 -17.84 -36.50
CA GLY A 580 -15.20 -16.90 -37.39
C GLY A 580 -15.92 -15.57 -37.62
N GLU A 581 -17.13 -15.39 -37.10
CA GLU A 581 -17.86 -14.13 -37.17
C GLU A 581 -17.31 -13.11 -36.16
N VAL A 582 -17.39 -11.82 -36.49
CA VAL A 582 -17.04 -10.73 -35.58
C VAL A 582 -18.23 -10.47 -34.63
N VAL A 583 -17.98 -10.62 -33.33
CA VAL A 583 -18.97 -10.35 -32.27
C VAL A 583 -19.24 -8.84 -32.21
N PHE A 584 -18.18 -8.04 -32.08
CA PHE A 584 -18.21 -6.58 -32.09
C PHE A 584 -16.85 -5.99 -32.44
N GLU A 585 -16.83 -4.70 -32.78
CA GLU A 585 -15.63 -3.92 -33.04
C GLU A 585 -15.56 -2.72 -32.10
N GLU A 586 -14.35 -2.28 -31.77
CA GLU A 586 -14.11 -1.19 -30.84
C GLU A 586 -12.85 -0.39 -31.22
N GLU A 587 -12.92 0.93 -31.08
CA GLU A 587 -11.77 1.83 -31.21
C GLU A 587 -10.99 1.92 -29.90
N SER A 588 -9.66 2.11 -29.99
CA SER A 588 -8.85 2.31 -28.80
C SER A 588 -9.18 3.64 -28.13
N VAL A 589 -9.12 3.68 -26.80
CA VAL A 589 -9.13 4.94 -26.05
C VAL A 589 -7.79 5.65 -26.21
N VAL A 590 -6.72 4.87 -26.10
CA VAL A 590 -5.33 5.28 -26.25
C VAL A 590 -4.50 4.11 -26.71
N SER A 591 -3.47 4.41 -27.51
CA SER A 591 -2.51 3.44 -28.01
C SER A 591 -1.10 4.04 -28.07
N THR A 592 -0.07 3.21 -28.03
CA THR A 592 1.33 3.63 -28.21
C THR A 592 2.18 2.53 -28.84
N LEU A 593 3.17 2.93 -29.63
CA LEU A 593 4.16 2.01 -30.21
C LEU A 593 5.09 1.47 -29.13
N LEU A 594 5.50 0.21 -29.27
CA LEU A 594 6.63 -0.34 -28.52
C LEU A 594 7.92 0.38 -28.94
N PRO A 595 8.93 0.49 -28.06
CA PRO A 595 10.19 1.17 -28.38
C PRO A 595 10.86 0.63 -29.66
N ARG A 596 10.86 -0.70 -29.84
CA ARG A 596 11.38 -1.37 -31.05
C ARG A 596 10.63 -1.02 -32.35
N ALA A 597 9.38 -0.57 -32.25
CA ALA A 597 8.55 -0.19 -33.39
C ALA A 597 8.59 1.33 -33.69
N GLN A 598 9.30 2.14 -32.89
CA GLN A 598 9.48 3.58 -33.09
C GLN A 598 10.59 3.88 -34.13
N ASN A 599 10.51 3.25 -35.30
CA ASN A 599 11.51 3.33 -36.38
C ASN A 599 11.01 4.09 -37.62
N GLY A 600 9.85 4.76 -37.51
CA GLY A 600 9.22 5.49 -38.61
C GLY A 600 8.47 4.62 -39.64
N ARG A 601 8.40 3.30 -39.43
CA ARG A 601 7.62 2.38 -40.28
C ARG A 601 6.20 2.16 -39.78
N PHE A 602 5.82 2.75 -38.66
CA PHE A 602 4.49 2.63 -38.06
C PHE A 602 3.99 4.00 -37.63
N CYS A 603 2.67 4.19 -37.66
CA CYS A 603 2.04 5.43 -37.23
C CYS A 603 2.03 5.55 -35.70
N ASP A 604 2.48 6.68 -35.16
CA ASP A 604 2.48 6.99 -33.72
C ASP A 604 1.07 7.18 -33.10
N HIS A 605 0.04 7.29 -33.95
CA HIS A 605 -1.35 7.44 -33.55
C HIS A 605 -2.14 6.13 -33.66
N CYS A 606 -2.31 5.59 -34.88
CA CYS A 606 -3.15 4.41 -35.11
C CYS A 606 -2.37 3.10 -35.28
N LEU A 607 -1.05 3.12 -35.08
CA LEU A 607 -0.14 1.97 -35.20
C LEU A 607 -0.05 1.33 -36.60
N LYS A 608 -0.73 1.89 -37.60
CA LYS A 608 -0.71 1.41 -38.99
C LYS A 608 0.69 1.40 -39.57
N ALA A 609 1.04 0.33 -40.28
CA ALA A 609 2.28 0.26 -41.05
C ALA A 609 2.33 1.33 -42.16
N ILE A 610 3.52 1.89 -42.37
CA ILE A 610 3.83 2.93 -43.34
C ILE A 610 4.97 2.40 -44.23
N ALA A 611 4.87 2.57 -45.56
CA ALA A 611 5.96 2.14 -46.43
C ALA A 611 7.22 2.99 -46.21
N ALA A 612 8.37 2.32 -46.32
CA ALA A 612 9.67 2.95 -46.16
C ALA A 612 9.88 4.07 -47.18
N VAL A 613 10.34 5.24 -46.70
CA VAL A 613 10.89 6.28 -47.57
C VAL A 613 12.23 5.78 -48.09
N SER A 614 12.36 5.64 -49.40
CA SER A 614 13.63 5.37 -50.08
C SER A 614 14.58 6.55 -49.86
N GLY A 615 15.40 6.51 -48.81
CA GLY A 615 16.32 7.60 -48.50
C GLY A 615 16.91 7.60 -47.10
N ALA A 616 17.48 6.49 -46.64
CA ALA A 616 18.43 6.52 -45.54
C ALA A 616 19.64 5.67 -45.94
N LYS A 617 20.79 6.33 -46.14
CA LYS A 617 22.08 5.66 -46.33
C LYS A 617 22.45 4.98 -45.01
N GLU A 618 22.22 3.67 -44.91
CA GLU A 618 22.93 2.85 -43.94
C GLU A 618 24.34 2.58 -44.49
N GLY A 619 25.33 3.13 -43.80
CA GLY A 619 26.72 2.78 -44.01
C GLY A 619 27.06 1.59 -43.14
N THR A 620 27.29 0.44 -43.76
CA THR A 620 28.44 -0.45 -43.50
C THR A 620 28.51 -1.46 -44.63
N LYS A 621 29.69 -1.58 -45.23
CA LYS A 621 30.08 -2.54 -46.27
C LYS A 621 30.32 -3.93 -45.66
N GLU A 622 30.27 -4.93 -46.54
CA GLU A 622 30.86 -6.28 -46.44
C GLU A 622 30.06 -7.21 -45.48
N ASP A 623 29.48 -8.36 -45.88
CA ASP A 623 29.88 -9.36 -46.88
C ASP A 623 28.68 -10.21 -47.37
N ALA A 624 28.96 -10.97 -48.45
CA ALA A 624 28.26 -12.13 -48.99
C ALA A 624 27.16 -11.88 -50.05
N ALA A 625 27.62 -11.95 -51.30
CA ALA A 625 26.84 -12.26 -52.48
C ALA A 625 26.52 -13.78 -52.57
N ASP A 626 25.68 -14.08 -53.56
CA ASP A 626 25.34 -15.39 -54.15
C ASP A 626 24.17 -16.17 -53.51
N VAL A 627 23.02 -16.24 -54.21
CA VAL A 627 22.69 -17.34 -55.16
C VAL A 627 21.27 -17.13 -55.76
N ALA A 628 21.18 -17.38 -57.08
CA ALA A 628 20.01 -17.76 -57.90
C ALA A 628 18.98 -16.71 -58.38
N LYS A 629 19.10 -16.40 -59.68
CA LYS A 629 18.00 -16.16 -60.64
C LYS A 629 17.40 -17.51 -61.09
N GLU A 630 16.27 -17.41 -61.83
CA GLU A 630 15.49 -18.45 -62.56
C GLU A 630 14.21 -18.82 -61.78
N ASP A 631 12.98 -18.75 -62.29
CA ASP A 631 12.45 -18.59 -63.64
C ASP A 631 11.05 -17.92 -63.62
N ALA A 632 10.67 -17.39 -64.79
CA ALA A 632 9.31 -16.95 -65.11
C ALA A 632 8.42 -18.13 -65.47
N ASP A 633 7.15 -18.10 -65.07
CA ASP A 633 6.06 -18.63 -65.89
C ASP A 633 4.72 -17.99 -65.55
N GLU A 634 3.94 -17.76 -66.60
CA GLU A 634 2.69 -17.00 -66.68
C GLU A 634 1.45 -17.77 -66.21
N ASP A 635 0.36 -17.01 -66.09
CA ASP A 635 -1.07 -17.40 -66.09
C ASP A 635 -1.77 -17.66 -64.75
N ALA A 636 -2.56 -16.67 -64.32
CA ALA A 636 -4.02 -16.77 -64.31
C ALA A 636 -4.67 -15.46 -63.86
N GLN A 637 -5.54 -14.93 -64.72
CA GLN A 637 -6.40 -13.78 -64.44
C GLN A 637 -7.40 -14.12 -63.32
N SER A 638 -7.32 -13.41 -62.20
CA SER A 638 -8.46 -13.11 -61.34
C SER A 638 -8.41 -11.64 -60.93
N LYS A 639 -9.52 -10.94 -61.19
CA LYS A 639 -9.74 -9.54 -60.82
C LYS A 639 -9.67 -9.38 -59.30
N GLU A 640 -8.49 -9.07 -58.77
CA GLU A 640 -8.33 -8.52 -57.43
C GLU A 640 -8.62 -7.02 -57.46
N ALA A 641 -9.44 -6.59 -56.51
CA ALA A 641 -9.62 -5.17 -56.21
C ALA A 641 -8.26 -4.59 -55.83
N GLN A 642 -7.81 -3.57 -56.59
CA GLN A 642 -6.59 -2.81 -56.35
C GLN A 642 -6.46 -2.44 -54.87
N ALA A 643 -5.51 -3.06 -54.18
CA ALA A 643 -5.04 -2.58 -52.88
C ALA A 643 -4.43 -1.18 -53.08
N PRO A 644 -4.74 -0.19 -52.22
CA PRO A 644 -4.22 1.16 -52.39
C PRO A 644 -2.69 1.17 -52.20
N GLU A 645 -1.99 1.85 -53.12
CA GLU A 645 -0.54 2.06 -53.05
C GLU A 645 -0.12 2.74 -51.74
N PRO A 646 1.06 2.42 -51.19
CA PRO A 646 1.42 2.86 -49.86
C PRO A 646 1.85 4.34 -49.83
N THR A 647 1.15 5.12 -49.02
CA THR A 647 1.41 6.55 -48.77
C THR A 647 2.68 6.76 -47.93
N ALA A 648 3.57 7.64 -48.36
CA ALA A 648 4.73 8.08 -47.58
C ALA A 648 4.29 8.70 -46.23
N GLY A 649 4.94 8.32 -45.13
CA GLY A 649 4.60 8.79 -43.79
C GLY A 649 4.82 10.30 -43.61
N LEU A 650 3.86 10.97 -42.99
CA LEU A 650 3.91 12.40 -42.66
C LEU A 650 4.61 12.59 -41.31
N LYS A 651 5.67 13.41 -41.28
CA LYS A 651 6.34 13.78 -40.03
C LYS A 651 5.61 14.93 -39.34
N CYS A 652 5.81 15.08 -38.03
CA CYS A 652 5.38 16.27 -37.31
C CYS A 652 6.18 17.50 -37.77
N ASP A 653 5.50 18.65 -37.94
CA ASP A 653 6.15 19.91 -38.36
C ASP A 653 7.12 20.48 -37.32
N LYS A 654 7.01 20.02 -36.07
CA LYS A 654 7.74 20.56 -34.91
C LYS A 654 8.72 19.57 -34.30
N CYS A 655 8.63 18.28 -34.58
CA CYS A 655 9.57 17.29 -34.05
C CYS A 655 9.88 16.20 -35.06
N ASP A 656 11.11 15.70 -35.03
CA ASP A 656 11.56 14.64 -35.94
C ASP A 656 11.21 13.22 -35.46
N ALA A 657 10.56 13.11 -34.30
CA ALA A 657 10.35 11.84 -33.61
C ALA A 657 9.06 11.11 -34.02
N ALA A 658 7.99 11.82 -34.37
CA ALA A 658 6.67 11.22 -34.61
C ALA A 658 6.30 11.19 -36.11
N VAL A 659 5.76 10.06 -36.56
CA VAL A 659 5.35 9.79 -37.94
C VAL A 659 3.88 9.35 -37.98
N TYR A 660 3.14 9.83 -38.97
CA TYR A 660 1.70 9.61 -39.12
C TYR A 660 1.38 9.05 -40.52
N CYS A 661 0.42 8.13 -40.60
CA CYS A 661 0.03 7.54 -41.89
C CYS A 661 -0.87 8.47 -42.73
N SER A 662 -1.47 9.50 -42.14
CA SER A 662 -2.37 10.44 -42.81
C SER A 662 -2.42 11.78 -42.09
N GLU A 663 -2.85 12.83 -42.81
CA GLU A 663 -3.04 14.17 -42.24
C GLU A 663 -4.09 14.14 -41.12
N LYS A 664 -5.12 13.30 -41.27
CA LYS A 664 -6.13 13.06 -40.24
C LYS A 664 -5.48 12.55 -38.95
N CYS A 665 -4.66 11.49 -39.02
CA CYS A 665 -3.99 10.95 -37.84
C CYS A 665 -3.02 11.95 -37.18
N ARG A 666 -2.37 12.79 -37.99
CA ARG A 666 -1.49 13.86 -37.51
C ARG A 666 -2.28 14.92 -36.73
N GLN A 667 -3.39 15.37 -37.29
CA GLN A 667 -4.25 16.39 -36.69
C GLN A 667 -4.97 15.87 -35.44
N ASP A 668 -5.56 14.67 -35.51
CA ASP A 668 -6.22 14.02 -34.37
C ASP A 668 -5.24 13.84 -33.20
N ALA A 669 -4.00 13.41 -33.48
CA ALA A 669 -2.96 13.32 -32.46
C ALA A 669 -2.58 14.70 -31.90
N LEU A 670 -2.40 15.72 -32.75
CA LEU A 670 -2.04 17.09 -32.34
C LEU A 670 -3.08 17.68 -31.39
N ASP A 671 -4.36 17.60 -31.76
CA ASP A 671 -5.48 18.13 -31.00
C ASP A 671 -5.65 17.38 -29.68
N ALA A 672 -5.57 16.05 -29.71
CA ALA A 672 -5.76 15.24 -28.52
C ALA A 672 -4.61 15.33 -27.52
N TYR A 673 -3.37 15.02 -27.92
CA TYR A 673 -2.27 14.84 -26.96
C TYR A 673 -0.88 15.30 -27.42
N HIS A 674 -0.61 15.31 -28.72
CA HIS A 674 0.72 15.54 -29.25
C HIS A 674 1.15 17.00 -29.08
N GLN A 675 0.22 17.95 -28.95
CA GLN A 675 0.54 19.35 -28.62
C GLN A 675 1.41 19.53 -27.36
N PHE A 676 1.33 18.62 -26.37
CA PHE A 676 2.14 18.66 -25.14
C PHE A 676 3.18 17.55 -25.04
N LEU A 677 3.06 16.48 -25.83
CA LEU A 677 4.07 15.42 -25.94
C LEU A 677 5.13 15.70 -27.02
N CYS A 678 4.93 16.70 -27.88
CA CYS A 678 5.86 17.05 -28.94
C CYS A 678 7.20 17.55 -28.39
N THR A 679 8.29 16.85 -28.73
CA THR A 679 9.64 17.13 -28.22
C THR A 679 10.27 18.42 -28.77
N GLY A 680 9.74 18.98 -29.86
CA GLY A 680 10.18 20.28 -30.37
C GLY A 680 9.27 21.44 -30.01
N ALA A 681 7.93 21.26 -29.98
CA ALA A 681 7.00 22.32 -29.61
C ALA A 681 6.94 22.62 -28.11
N SER A 682 6.98 21.58 -27.27
CA SER A 682 6.75 21.65 -25.82
C SER A 682 8.05 21.75 -25.01
N GLY A 683 9.19 22.00 -25.69
CA GLY A 683 10.46 22.36 -25.08
C GLY A 683 11.22 21.23 -24.37
N ALA A 684 12.05 21.59 -23.38
CA ALA A 684 12.90 20.67 -22.61
C ALA A 684 12.09 19.64 -21.79
N THR A 685 10.89 20.00 -21.32
CA THR A 685 10.06 19.13 -20.47
C THR A 685 9.60 17.87 -21.19
N ALA A 686 9.18 17.97 -22.45
CA ALA A 686 8.76 16.80 -23.25
C ALA A 686 9.94 15.88 -23.57
N ARG A 687 11.13 16.44 -23.84
CA ARG A 687 12.36 15.67 -24.04
C ARG A 687 12.78 14.90 -22.78
N GLU A 688 12.76 15.57 -21.64
CA GLU A 688 13.07 14.93 -20.36
C GLU A 688 12.05 13.85 -19.97
N PHE A 689 10.76 14.06 -20.28
CA PHE A 689 9.73 13.03 -20.06
C PHE A 689 9.95 11.81 -20.94
N ALA A 690 10.21 12.00 -22.24
CA ALA A 690 10.51 10.92 -23.17
C ALA A 690 11.78 10.14 -22.79
N ALA A 691 12.81 10.84 -22.28
CA ALA A 691 14.01 10.20 -21.75
C ALA A 691 13.70 9.35 -20.50
N LEU A 692 12.93 9.90 -19.56
CA LEU A 692 12.49 9.21 -18.34
C LEU A 692 11.70 7.93 -18.62
N THR A 693 10.77 7.97 -19.59
CA THR A 693 9.99 6.78 -19.97
C THR A 693 10.85 5.73 -20.65
N ARG A 694 11.87 6.14 -21.41
CA ARG A 694 12.84 5.22 -22.01
C ARG A 694 13.73 4.57 -20.96
N GLU A 695 14.29 5.34 -20.03
CA GLU A 695 15.13 4.84 -18.92
C GLU A 695 14.39 3.88 -17.97
N SER A 696 13.07 4.05 -17.84
CA SER A 696 12.26 3.20 -16.95
C SER A 696 11.78 1.90 -17.61
N HIS A 697 11.89 1.77 -18.94
CA HIS A 697 11.33 0.66 -19.70
C HIS A 697 9.81 0.49 -19.50
N GLU A 698 9.08 1.58 -19.24
CA GLU A 698 7.63 1.59 -19.00
C GLU A 698 6.89 2.44 -20.05
N LEU A 699 5.78 1.92 -20.57
CA LEU A 699 4.88 2.58 -21.53
C LEU A 699 3.63 3.17 -20.86
N ALA A 700 3.23 2.67 -19.69
CA ALA A 700 2.10 3.17 -18.92
C ALA A 700 2.15 4.70 -18.71
N PRO A 701 3.29 5.35 -18.42
CA PRO A 701 3.34 6.82 -18.32
C PRO A 701 2.92 7.54 -19.61
N VAL A 702 3.30 7.02 -20.78
CA VAL A 702 2.96 7.59 -22.08
C VAL A 702 1.47 7.43 -22.37
N LEU A 703 0.92 6.24 -22.11
CA LEU A 703 -0.51 5.98 -22.24
C LEU A 703 -1.35 6.88 -21.31
N ILE A 704 -0.92 7.06 -20.06
CA ILE A 704 -1.57 7.98 -19.10
C ILE A 704 -1.56 9.42 -19.63
N ALA A 705 -0.43 9.87 -20.20
CA ALA A 705 -0.33 11.20 -20.76
C ALA A 705 -1.26 11.40 -21.97
N LYS A 706 -1.27 10.43 -22.90
CA LYS A 706 -2.21 10.43 -24.04
C LYS A 706 -3.66 10.42 -23.57
N PHE A 707 -3.97 9.64 -22.53
CA PHE A 707 -5.32 9.49 -22.00
C PHE A 707 -5.87 10.80 -21.46
N PHE A 708 -5.06 11.54 -20.70
CA PHE A 708 -5.46 12.86 -20.22
C PHE A 708 -5.65 13.87 -21.35
N GLY A 709 -4.87 13.78 -22.42
CA GLY A 709 -5.08 14.57 -23.63
C GLY A 709 -6.43 14.29 -24.28
N VAL A 710 -6.71 13.01 -24.54
CA VAL A 710 -7.98 12.55 -25.14
C VAL A 710 -9.18 12.95 -24.28
N LEU A 711 -9.09 12.84 -22.96
CA LEU A 711 -10.16 13.29 -22.04
C LEU A 711 -10.48 14.77 -22.22
N VAL A 712 -9.45 15.61 -22.25
CA VAL A 712 -9.60 17.07 -22.35
C VAL A 712 -10.15 17.47 -23.72
N ASP A 713 -9.67 16.83 -24.78
CA ASP A 713 -10.16 17.06 -26.15
C ASP A 713 -11.63 16.67 -26.29
N ARG A 714 -12.04 15.50 -25.78
CA ARG A 714 -13.44 15.06 -25.78
C ARG A 714 -14.35 16.01 -25.00
N GLU A 715 -13.91 16.49 -23.84
CA GLU A 715 -14.69 17.43 -23.03
C GLU A 715 -14.86 18.79 -23.74
N LYS A 716 -13.78 19.30 -24.36
CA LYS A 716 -13.83 20.53 -25.17
C LYS A 716 -14.77 20.38 -26.36
N LYS A 717 -14.75 19.24 -27.05
CA LYS A 717 -15.65 18.95 -28.19
C LYS A 717 -17.11 18.90 -27.74
N LYS A 718 -17.41 18.21 -26.62
CA LYS A 718 -18.76 18.21 -26.03
C LYS A 718 -19.24 19.61 -25.64
N GLU A 719 -18.36 20.42 -25.04
CA GLU A 719 -18.68 21.81 -24.70
C GLU A 719 -18.94 22.66 -25.95
N LEU A 720 -18.11 22.51 -26.98
CA LEU A 720 -18.24 23.21 -28.26
C LEU A 720 -19.53 22.80 -29.00
N GLU A 721 -19.86 21.51 -29.07
CA GLU A 721 -21.10 21.00 -29.64
C GLU A 721 -22.32 21.56 -28.89
N ARG A 722 -22.23 21.69 -27.56
CA ARG A 722 -23.27 22.29 -26.74
C ARG A 722 -23.43 23.80 -26.96
N MET A 723 -22.32 24.51 -27.18
CA MET A 723 -22.33 25.95 -27.49
C MET A 723 -22.86 26.22 -28.91
N LEU A 724 -22.50 25.39 -29.88
CA LEU A 724 -22.94 25.51 -31.27
C LEU A 724 -24.40 25.01 -31.44
N GLY A 725 -24.83 24.01 -30.67
CA GLY A 725 -26.20 23.49 -30.65
C GLY A 725 -27.25 24.44 -30.06
N ALA A 726 -26.84 25.56 -29.44
CA ALA A 726 -27.73 26.60 -28.95
C ALA A 726 -28.08 27.67 -30.01
N GLY A 727 -27.55 27.57 -31.24
CA GLY A 727 -27.82 28.51 -32.32
C GLY A 727 -27.77 27.90 -33.71
N GLY A 728 -28.94 27.54 -34.26
CA GLY A 728 -29.12 27.31 -35.70
C GLY A 728 -29.39 25.84 -36.06
N GLY A 729 -30.57 25.59 -36.64
CA GLY A 729 -31.04 24.24 -36.97
C GLY A 729 -30.46 23.63 -38.25
N GLY A 730 -30.86 22.37 -38.48
CA GLY A 730 -30.80 21.73 -39.80
C GLY A 730 -29.68 20.69 -39.98
N GLY A 731 -29.73 19.58 -39.24
CA GLY A 731 -28.92 18.40 -39.55
C GLY A 731 -29.45 17.18 -38.80
N ALA A 732 -30.00 16.20 -39.51
CA ALA A 732 -30.42 14.92 -38.94
C ALA A 732 -29.18 14.15 -38.46
N GLY A 733 -28.83 14.32 -37.20
CA GLY A 733 -27.83 13.52 -36.48
C GLY A 733 -28.45 13.10 -35.15
N ALA A 734 -28.35 11.81 -34.83
CA ALA A 734 -28.99 11.17 -33.70
C ALA A 734 -28.92 12.00 -32.40
N GLY A 735 -30.04 12.07 -31.66
CA GLY A 735 -30.05 12.64 -30.30
C GLY A 735 -29.01 11.96 -29.40
N PRO A 736 -28.61 12.57 -28.28
CA PRO A 736 -27.59 12.02 -27.39
C PRO A 736 -27.93 10.58 -27.06
N SER A 737 -27.02 9.66 -27.39
CA SER A 737 -27.24 8.24 -27.18
C SER A 737 -27.27 7.94 -25.68
N GLU A 738 -27.96 6.88 -25.23
CA GLU A 738 -27.89 6.48 -23.79
C GLU A 738 -26.43 6.25 -23.34
N ALA A 739 -25.51 5.99 -24.29
CA ALA A 739 -24.07 5.84 -24.05
C ALA A 739 -23.34 7.15 -23.70
N ASP A 740 -23.93 8.33 -23.99
CA ASP A 740 -23.35 9.64 -23.66
C ASP A 740 -23.59 10.06 -22.20
N GLU A 741 -24.34 9.27 -21.42
CA GLU A 741 -24.63 9.50 -20.00
C GLU A 741 -23.37 9.41 -19.11
N TYR A 742 -22.35 8.67 -19.54
CA TYR A 742 -21.14 8.41 -18.76
C TYR A 742 -19.90 9.02 -19.42
N THR A 743 -18.97 9.50 -18.59
CA THR A 743 -17.69 10.04 -19.05
C THR A 743 -16.68 8.92 -19.30
N THR A 744 -15.71 9.14 -20.20
CA THR A 744 -14.59 8.19 -20.42
C THR A 744 -13.85 7.85 -19.11
N TRP A 745 -13.79 8.80 -18.17
CA TRP A 745 -13.23 8.57 -16.84
C TRP A 745 -14.05 7.55 -16.04
N GLU A 746 -15.37 7.64 -16.04
CA GLU A 746 -16.27 6.72 -15.31
C GLU A 746 -16.18 5.29 -15.86
N HIS A 747 -16.10 5.14 -17.18
CA HIS A 747 -15.84 3.83 -17.79
C HIS A 747 -14.55 3.20 -17.26
N LEU A 748 -13.48 4.00 -17.16
CA LEU A 748 -12.20 3.54 -16.63
C LEU A 748 -12.26 3.23 -15.15
N GLU A 749 -12.94 4.04 -14.33
CA GLU A 749 -13.06 3.85 -12.89
C GLU A 749 -13.57 2.45 -12.54
N TRP A 750 -14.48 1.90 -13.36
CA TRP A 750 -15.10 0.59 -13.16
C TRP A 750 -14.39 -0.60 -13.84
N MET A 751 -13.22 -0.39 -14.47
CA MET A 751 -12.36 -1.48 -14.93
C MET A 751 -11.62 -2.18 -13.79
N ARG A 752 -11.29 -3.46 -14.02
CA ARG A 752 -10.36 -4.23 -13.17
C ARG A 752 -8.98 -3.59 -13.18
N TYR A 753 -8.21 -3.74 -12.10
CA TYR A 753 -6.88 -3.16 -12.01
C TYR A 753 -6.01 -3.94 -11.03
N LEU A 754 -4.69 -3.80 -11.19
CA LEU A 754 -3.70 -4.28 -10.23
C LEU A 754 -3.47 -3.23 -9.16
N GLU A 755 -3.53 -3.63 -7.89
CA GLU A 755 -3.12 -2.75 -6.79
C GLU A 755 -1.60 -2.67 -6.75
N LEU A 756 -1.07 -1.55 -7.26
CA LEU A 756 0.37 -1.29 -7.28
C LEU A 756 0.82 -0.47 -6.07
N VAL A 757 2.05 -0.72 -5.63
CA VAL A 757 2.70 0.09 -4.60
C VAL A 757 3.47 1.23 -5.29
N PRO A 758 3.22 2.51 -4.96
CA PRO A 758 3.90 3.63 -5.62
C PRO A 758 5.41 3.62 -5.35
N THR A 759 6.21 3.72 -6.41
CA THR A 759 7.67 3.76 -6.33
C THR A 759 8.23 5.20 -6.35
N PRO A 760 9.50 5.42 -5.95
CA PRO A 760 10.15 6.71 -6.13
C PRO A 760 10.25 7.16 -7.60
N ALA A 761 10.36 6.21 -8.53
CA ALA A 761 10.35 6.48 -9.97
C ALA A 761 8.99 7.02 -10.41
N ASP A 762 7.88 6.42 -9.96
CA ASP A 762 6.52 6.90 -10.23
C ASP A 762 6.32 8.34 -9.75
N ALA A 763 6.89 8.70 -8.59
CA ALA A 763 6.82 10.07 -8.08
C ALA A 763 7.59 11.08 -8.97
N LYS A 764 8.71 10.68 -9.55
CA LYS A 764 9.51 11.49 -10.49
C LYS A 764 8.75 11.65 -11.83
N THR A 765 8.23 10.55 -12.38
CA THR A 765 7.43 10.53 -13.60
C THR A 765 6.16 11.35 -13.46
N LEU A 766 5.42 11.20 -12.35
CA LEU A 766 4.24 12.00 -12.03
C LEU A 766 4.53 13.49 -11.90
N ALA A 767 5.66 13.86 -11.28
CA ALA A 767 6.06 15.26 -11.19
C ALA A 767 6.27 15.86 -12.59
N LYS A 768 6.91 15.11 -13.49
CA LYS A 768 7.17 15.54 -14.85
C LYS A 768 5.91 15.59 -15.71
N LEU A 769 5.04 14.59 -15.59
CA LEU A 769 3.72 14.56 -16.21
C LEU A 769 2.87 15.78 -15.81
N ASN A 770 2.86 16.12 -14.52
CA ASN A 770 2.17 17.32 -14.04
C ASN A 770 2.75 18.62 -14.60
N SER A 771 4.07 18.67 -14.83
CA SER A 771 4.70 19.80 -15.52
C SER A 771 4.36 19.88 -17.01
N LEU A 772 4.14 18.75 -17.68
CA LEU A 772 3.70 18.70 -19.08
C LEU A 772 2.25 19.14 -19.25
N VAL A 773 1.34 18.53 -18.48
CA VAL A 773 -0.10 18.75 -18.64
C VAL A 773 -0.57 20.03 -17.93
N GLY A 774 0.11 20.43 -16.85
CA GLY A 774 -0.30 21.55 -16.00
C GLY A 774 -0.24 22.93 -16.66
N GLY A 775 0.51 23.09 -17.75
CA GLY A 775 0.52 24.33 -18.55
C GLY A 775 -0.67 24.46 -19.51
N SER A 776 -1.26 23.34 -19.93
CA SER A 776 -2.30 23.32 -20.97
C SER A 776 -3.72 23.25 -20.40
N VAL A 777 -3.89 22.79 -19.16
CA VAL A 777 -5.21 22.59 -18.55
C VAL A 777 -5.21 23.01 -17.07
N PRO A 778 -5.91 24.10 -16.71
CA PRO A 778 -6.06 24.54 -15.33
C PRO A 778 -6.66 23.45 -14.44
N GLY A 779 -6.05 23.20 -13.26
CA GLY A 779 -6.54 22.21 -12.30
C GLY A 779 -6.11 20.75 -12.53
N MET A 780 -5.49 20.42 -13.67
CA MET A 780 -5.05 19.03 -13.95
C MET A 780 -4.00 18.52 -12.95
N ALA A 781 -3.09 19.36 -12.48
CA ALA A 781 -2.11 18.96 -11.48
C ALA A 781 -2.71 18.59 -10.10
N GLU A 782 -3.96 18.97 -9.86
CA GLU A 782 -4.74 18.56 -8.68
C GLU A 782 -5.55 17.29 -8.96
N PHE A 783 -6.03 17.14 -10.19
CA PHE A 783 -6.71 15.94 -10.66
C PHE A 783 -5.77 14.73 -10.73
N VAL A 784 -4.55 14.88 -11.27
CA VAL A 784 -3.54 13.83 -11.44
C VAL A 784 -2.64 13.76 -10.21
N ASN A 785 -3.15 13.12 -9.16
CA ASN A 785 -2.41 12.87 -7.91
C ASN A 785 -1.80 11.45 -7.89
N GLY A 786 -0.93 11.19 -6.91
CA GLY A 786 -0.20 9.92 -6.81
C GLY A 786 -1.09 8.69 -6.72
N ASP A 787 -2.23 8.79 -6.04
CA ASP A 787 -3.16 7.67 -5.89
C ASP A 787 -3.83 7.36 -7.24
N ARG A 788 -4.29 8.38 -7.96
CA ARG A 788 -4.89 8.23 -9.29
C ARG A 788 -3.89 7.78 -10.34
N TYR A 789 -2.66 8.26 -10.28
CA TYR A 789 -1.59 7.80 -11.17
C TYR A 789 -1.31 6.31 -10.98
N THR A 790 -1.15 5.87 -9.73
CA THR A 790 -0.90 4.46 -9.39
C THR A 790 -2.08 3.57 -9.79
N MET A 791 -3.32 4.03 -9.56
CA MET A 791 -4.54 3.35 -10.01
C MET A 791 -4.59 3.22 -11.55
N LEU A 792 -4.29 4.29 -12.28
CA LEU A 792 -4.29 4.27 -13.75
C LEU A 792 -3.20 3.35 -14.30
N LYS A 793 -1.99 3.38 -13.72
CA LYS A 793 -0.90 2.46 -14.06
C LYS A 793 -1.36 1.01 -13.89
N GLY A 794 -1.90 0.66 -12.72
CA GLY A 794 -2.45 -0.68 -12.47
C GLY A 794 -3.64 -1.08 -13.36
N LYS A 795 -4.43 -0.11 -13.87
CA LYS A 795 -5.48 -0.36 -14.86
C LYS A 795 -4.89 -0.65 -16.23
N LEU A 796 -3.86 0.08 -16.65
CA LEU A 796 -3.21 -0.11 -17.93
C LEU A 796 -2.48 -1.45 -17.96
N ASP A 797 -1.66 -1.74 -16.96
CA ASP A 797 -0.93 -3.02 -16.83
C ASP A 797 -1.89 -4.22 -16.91
N PHE A 798 -3.07 -4.11 -16.31
CA PHE A 798 -4.06 -5.18 -16.33
C PHE A 798 -4.84 -5.31 -17.64
N ASN A 799 -5.13 -4.20 -18.33
CA ASN A 799 -6.13 -4.15 -19.41
C ASN A 799 -5.58 -3.87 -20.81
N ALA A 800 -4.33 -3.43 -20.95
CA ALA A 800 -3.74 -3.16 -22.24
C ALA A 800 -3.62 -4.44 -23.07
N TYR A 801 -4.03 -4.38 -24.33
CA TYR A 801 -3.85 -5.44 -25.32
C TYR A 801 -2.67 -5.12 -26.21
N ALA A 802 -1.92 -6.16 -26.56
CA ALA A 802 -0.89 -6.09 -27.57
C ALA A 802 -1.54 -5.92 -28.95
N VAL A 803 -1.10 -4.93 -29.73
CA VAL A 803 -1.59 -4.64 -31.07
C VAL A 803 -0.63 -5.21 -32.10
N HIS A 804 -1.16 -5.97 -33.05
CA HIS A 804 -0.38 -6.62 -34.11
C HIS A 804 -0.64 -5.94 -35.45
N ALA A 805 0.39 -5.83 -36.29
CA ALA A 805 0.20 -5.45 -37.67
C ALA A 805 -0.49 -6.59 -38.44
N SER A 806 -1.45 -6.25 -39.28
CA SER A 806 -2.08 -7.18 -40.23
C SER A 806 -1.93 -6.64 -41.66
N GLY A 807 -1.71 -7.53 -42.63
CA GLY A 807 -1.49 -7.19 -44.04
C GLY A 807 -0.60 -8.19 -44.79
N ALA A 808 -0.51 -8.06 -46.13
CA ALA A 808 0.12 -9.03 -47.04
C ALA A 808 1.67 -9.12 -46.93
N ALA A 809 2.33 -8.16 -46.28
CA ALA A 809 3.74 -8.20 -45.93
C ALA A 809 4.03 -7.17 -44.81
N PRO A 810 3.76 -7.49 -43.54
CA PRO A 810 4.06 -6.56 -42.46
C PRO A 810 5.56 -6.30 -42.42
N ALA A 811 5.96 -5.03 -42.32
CA ALA A 811 7.37 -4.70 -42.11
C ALA A 811 7.84 -5.43 -40.84
N PRO A 812 8.98 -6.17 -40.89
CA PRO A 812 9.44 -6.92 -39.73
C PRO A 812 9.69 -5.95 -38.58
N VAL A 813 9.08 -6.24 -37.43
CA VAL A 813 9.36 -5.52 -36.19
C VAL A 813 10.75 -5.98 -35.72
N PRO A 814 11.67 -5.05 -35.42
CA PRO A 814 13.00 -5.43 -34.92
C PRO A 814 12.92 -6.33 -33.68
N PRO A 815 13.88 -7.25 -33.48
CA PRO A 815 13.95 -8.03 -32.26
C PRO A 815 14.15 -7.14 -31.04
N GLU A 816 13.70 -7.62 -29.89
CA GLU A 816 13.87 -6.94 -28.62
C GLU A 816 15.34 -6.94 -28.19
N THR A 817 15.80 -5.80 -27.69
CA THR A 817 17.15 -5.55 -27.15
C THR A 817 17.02 -5.04 -25.72
N GLU A 818 18.11 -5.02 -24.94
CA GLU A 818 18.10 -4.47 -23.58
C GLU A 818 17.50 -3.05 -23.53
N ASP A 819 17.84 -2.18 -24.50
CA ASP A 819 17.34 -0.81 -24.58
C ASP A 819 15.88 -0.67 -25.03
N THR A 820 15.33 -1.69 -25.71
CA THR A 820 13.96 -1.67 -26.26
C THR A 820 12.98 -2.52 -25.47
N HIS A 821 13.47 -3.23 -24.45
CA HIS A 821 12.66 -4.06 -23.57
C HIS A 821 11.61 -3.24 -22.83
N VAL A 822 10.43 -3.82 -22.62
CA VAL A 822 9.32 -3.18 -21.88
C VAL A 822 8.93 -4.07 -20.70
N SER A 823 8.91 -3.48 -19.51
CA SER A 823 8.55 -4.17 -18.26
C SER A 823 7.03 -4.27 -18.03
N ASP A 824 6.24 -3.46 -18.73
CA ASP A 824 4.79 -3.45 -18.63
C ASP A 824 4.15 -4.75 -19.13
N THR A 825 3.09 -5.16 -18.46
CA THR A 825 2.30 -6.33 -18.85
C THR A 825 1.29 -5.96 -19.94
N MET A 826 1.18 -6.80 -20.97
CA MET A 826 0.21 -6.64 -22.05
C MET A 826 -0.44 -7.98 -22.37
N ARG A 827 -1.76 -7.97 -22.59
CA ARG A 827 -2.50 -9.18 -22.98
C ARG A 827 -2.10 -9.56 -24.40
N SER A 828 -1.54 -10.75 -24.56
CA SER A 828 -1.08 -11.26 -25.86
C SER A 828 -1.39 -12.76 -25.98
N ASP A 829 -1.86 -13.17 -27.16
CA ASP A 829 -2.06 -14.58 -27.48
C ASP A 829 -0.80 -15.25 -28.05
N GLY A 830 0.30 -14.50 -28.18
CA GLY A 830 1.62 -14.95 -28.63
C GLY A 830 1.68 -15.45 -30.07
N ARG A 831 0.69 -15.14 -30.91
CA ARG A 831 0.65 -15.60 -32.31
C ARG A 831 1.36 -14.70 -33.30
N ALA A 832 1.54 -13.41 -32.96
CA ALA A 832 2.17 -12.43 -33.82
C ALA A 832 3.03 -11.46 -33.01
N ASP A 833 4.04 -10.90 -33.66
CA ASP A 833 4.89 -9.86 -33.08
C ASP A 833 4.06 -8.59 -32.80
N PRO A 834 4.00 -8.10 -31.56
CA PRO A 834 3.29 -6.87 -31.26
C PRO A 834 4.08 -5.65 -31.74
N VAL A 835 3.35 -4.69 -32.30
CA VAL A 835 3.85 -3.38 -32.76
C VAL A 835 3.65 -2.31 -31.67
N GLY A 836 2.59 -2.45 -30.88
CA GLY A 836 2.22 -1.49 -29.85
C GLY A 836 1.28 -2.08 -28.81
N ILE A 837 0.81 -1.23 -27.91
CA ILE A 837 -0.20 -1.57 -26.91
C ILE A 837 -1.36 -0.56 -26.97
N ALA A 838 -2.57 -1.03 -26.71
CA ALA A 838 -3.78 -0.21 -26.74
C ALA A 838 -4.78 -0.59 -25.64
N LEU A 839 -5.57 0.39 -25.20
CA LEU A 839 -6.61 0.24 -24.17
C LEU A 839 -8.01 0.38 -24.79
N TYR A 840 -8.90 -0.53 -24.44
CA TYR A 840 -10.29 -0.59 -24.95
C TYR A 840 -11.29 -0.56 -23.78
N LEU A 841 -12.50 -0.03 -23.97
CA LEU A 841 -13.49 0.04 -22.89
C LEU A 841 -14.25 -1.28 -22.72
N ILE A 842 -14.77 -1.85 -23.79
CA ILE A 842 -15.60 -3.08 -23.77
C ILE A 842 -14.70 -4.31 -23.66
N ALA A 843 -13.67 -4.43 -24.51
CA ALA A 843 -12.79 -5.61 -24.53
C ALA A 843 -12.00 -5.81 -23.21
N SER A 844 -11.84 -4.76 -22.40
CA SER A 844 -11.22 -4.86 -21.07
C SER A 844 -12.01 -5.74 -20.08
N HIS A 845 -13.32 -5.92 -20.30
CA HIS A 845 -14.20 -6.75 -19.46
C HIS A 845 -14.18 -8.25 -19.81
N ILE A 846 -13.50 -8.66 -20.89
CA ILE A 846 -13.39 -10.06 -21.28
C ILE A 846 -12.45 -10.79 -20.31
N ALA A 847 -12.90 -11.92 -19.77
CA ALA A 847 -12.14 -12.69 -18.79
C ALA A 847 -11.11 -13.62 -19.45
N HIS A 848 -10.06 -13.95 -18.69
CA HIS A 848 -9.05 -14.91 -19.11
C HIS A 848 -9.60 -16.34 -19.15
N ASP A 849 -9.27 -17.08 -20.21
CA ASP A 849 -9.32 -18.54 -20.27
C ASP A 849 -8.19 -19.07 -21.17
N CYS A 850 -7.59 -20.21 -20.82
CA CYS A 850 -6.58 -20.84 -21.69
C CYS A 850 -7.21 -21.63 -22.85
N ASP A 851 -8.53 -21.90 -22.80
CA ASP A 851 -9.37 -22.35 -23.92
C ASP A 851 -10.38 -21.26 -24.32
N PRO A 852 -9.92 -20.18 -24.98
CA PRO A 852 -10.78 -19.04 -25.30
C PRO A 852 -11.82 -19.39 -26.35
N ASN A 853 -13.01 -18.77 -26.28
CA ASN A 853 -14.02 -18.85 -27.34
C ASN A 853 -13.99 -17.63 -28.28
N VAL A 854 -13.28 -16.57 -27.92
CA VAL A 854 -13.06 -15.38 -28.75
C VAL A 854 -11.58 -14.99 -28.82
N GLN A 855 -11.21 -14.30 -29.89
CA GLN A 855 -9.88 -13.73 -30.10
C GLN A 855 -10.00 -12.25 -30.45
N ILE A 856 -9.06 -11.44 -29.96
CA ILE A 856 -8.93 -10.04 -30.39
C ILE A 856 -8.05 -10.01 -31.64
N VAL A 857 -8.56 -9.43 -32.73
CA VAL A 857 -7.84 -9.26 -33.99
C VAL A 857 -7.91 -7.81 -34.45
N PHE A 858 -6.98 -7.40 -35.31
CA PHE A 858 -6.87 -6.03 -35.81
C PHE A 858 -7.03 -6.04 -37.33
N PRO A 859 -8.27 -6.04 -37.87
CA PRO A 859 -8.52 -6.32 -39.29
C PRO A 859 -7.92 -5.27 -40.24
N ASP A 860 -7.87 -4.01 -39.81
CA ASP A 860 -7.40 -2.89 -40.64
C ASP A 860 -5.88 -2.62 -40.50
N GLY A 861 -5.17 -3.44 -39.72
CA GLY A 861 -3.77 -3.25 -39.37
C GLY A 861 -3.52 -1.99 -38.54
N THR A 862 -4.55 -1.48 -37.87
CA THR A 862 -4.53 -0.34 -36.96
C THR A 862 -4.78 -0.78 -35.53
N ASP A 863 -4.87 0.17 -34.60
CA ASP A 863 -5.32 -0.05 -33.23
C ASP A 863 -6.85 -0.22 -33.06
N ARG A 864 -7.60 -0.42 -34.16
CA ARG A 864 -9.03 -0.81 -34.10
C ARG A 864 -9.15 -2.32 -33.89
N ALA A 865 -9.78 -2.72 -32.79
CA ALA A 865 -9.93 -4.11 -32.40
C ALA A 865 -11.27 -4.67 -32.91
N ALA A 866 -11.24 -5.92 -33.37
CA ALA A 866 -12.42 -6.74 -33.64
C ALA A 866 -12.36 -8.00 -32.77
N VAL A 867 -13.46 -8.33 -32.11
CA VAL A 867 -13.58 -9.55 -31.30
C VAL A 867 -14.18 -10.64 -32.15
N LYS A 868 -13.37 -11.62 -32.56
CA LYS A 868 -13.76 -12.70 -33.48
C LYS A 868 -14.06 -13.98 -32.71
N ALA A 869 -15.15 -14.64 -33.02
CA ALA A 869 -15.50 -15.94 -32.43
C ALA A 869 -14.59 -17.05 -32.99
N LEU A 870 -14.01 -17.87 -32.11
CA LEU A 870 -13.19 -19.04 -32.48
C LEU A 870 -14.04 -20.30 -32.69
N ARG A 871 -15.19 -20.36 -32.03
CA ARG A 871 -16.20 -21.43 -32.10
C ARG A 871 -17.59 -20.82 -32.03
N PRO A 872 -18.68 -21.53 -32.38
CA PRO A 872 -20.03 -21.00 -32.23
C PRO A 872 -20.29 -20.56 -30.78
N ILE A 873 -20.91 -19.40 -30.60
CA ILE A 873 -21.23 -18.80 -29.30
C ILE A 873 -22.75 -18.60 -29.24
N ALA A 874 -23.42 -19.18 -28.25
CA ALA A 874 -24.85 -19.00 -28.08
C ALA A 874 -25.16 -17.66 -27.37
N ALA A 875 -26.35 -17.13 -27.60
CA ALA A 875 -26.87 -15.99 -26.84
C ALA A 875 -26.87 -16.33 -25.34
N GLY A 876 -26.19 -15.52 -24.54
CA GLY A 876 -26.02 -15.73 -23.10
C GLY A 876 -24.72 -16.43 -22.69
N ASP A 877 -23.87 -16.85 -23.63
CA ASP A 877 -22.55 -17.40 -23.32
C ASP A 877 -21.55 -16.32 -22.92
N GLU A 878 -20.65 -16.66 -21.99
CA GLU A 878 -19.56 -15.79 -21.53
C GLU A 878 -18.44 -15.72 -22.59
N LEU A 879 -18.00 -14.52 -22.95
CA LEU A 879 -16.86 -14.31 -23.81
C LEU A 879 -15.55 -14.41 -23.01
N ARG A 880 -14.59 -15.19 -23.52
CA ARG A 880 -13.31 -15.48 -22.88
C ARG A 880 -12.16 -15.43 -23.89
N VAL A 881 -11.06 -14.80 -23.47
CA VAL A 881 -9.85 -14.61 -24.28
C VAL A 881 -8.62 -15.11 -23.52
N ALA A 882 -7.57 -15.50 -24.23
CA ALA A 882 -6.28 -15.79 -23.61
C ALA A 882 -5.52 -14.49 -23.31
N TYR A 883 -4.93 -14.37 -22.13
CA TYR A 883 -4.09 -13.22 -21.74
C TYR A 883 -2.61 -13.51 -21.97
N VAL A 884 -2.27 -14.80 -21.96
CA VAL A 884 -0.95 -15.37 -22.28
C VAL A 884 -1.16 -16.42 -23.36
N SER A 885 -0.11 -16.72 -24.12
CA SER A 885 -0.18 -17.69 -25.22
C SER A 885 -0.65 -19.07 -24.74
N PRO A 886 -1.75 -19.62 -25.30
CA PRO A 886 -2.18 -20.98 -25.01
C PRO A 886 -1.21 -22.06 -25.51
N ALA A 887 -0.19 -21.72 -26.31
CA ALA A 887 0.80 -22.65 -26.82
C ALA A 887 1.93 -22.95 -25.82
N LEU A 888 2.09 -22.10 -24.80
CA LEU A 888 3.08 -22.32 -23.74
C LEU A 888 2.68 -23.49 -22.84
N ASP A 889 3.67 -24.09 -22.17
CA ASP A 889 3.47 -25.14 -21.20
C ASP A 889 2.64 -24.65 -20.00
N VAL A 890 1.95 -25.59 -19.34
CA VAL A 890 0.97 -25.25 -18.30
C VAL A 890 1.57 -24.56 -17.08
N GLU A 891 2.82 -24.83 -16.72
CA GLU A 891 3.50 -24.19 -15.61
C GLU A 891 3.89 -22.76 -15.96
N THR A 892 4.48 -22.53 -17.13
CA THR A 892 4.81 -21.19 -17.62
C THR A 892 3.56 -20.34 -17.75
N ARG A 893 2.47 -20.87 -18.33
CA ARG A 893 1.20 -20.15 -18.42
C ARG A 893 0.68 -19.75 -17.03
N ARG A 894 0.65 -20.68 -16.07
CA ARG A 894 0.14 -20.40 -14.72
C ARG A 894 1.05 -19.46 -13.94
N THR A 895 2.36 -19.51 -14.15
CA THR A 895 3.34 -18.61 -13.54
C THR A 895 3.18 -17.19 -14.08
N GLN A 896 3.15 -17.01 -15.42
CA GLN A 896 2.91 -15.70 -16.02
C GLN A 896 1.56 -15.11 -15.60
N LEU A 897 0.49 -15.91 -15.58
CA LEU A 897 -0.83 -15.45 -15.12
C LEU A 897 -0.81 -15.03 -13.64
N ARG A 898 -0.06 -15.75 -12.79
CA ARG A 898 0.06 -15.44 -11.37
C ARG A 898 0.91 -14.21 -11.12
N GLU A 899 2.02 -14.04 -11.84
CA GLU A 899 2.96 -12.94 -11.63
C GLU A 899 2.45 -11.63 -12.24
N SER A 900 2.06 -11.67 -13.52
CA SER A 900 1.65 -10.51 -14.30
C SER A 900 0.21 -10.08 -14.00
N TYR A 901 -0.72 -11.03 -13.81
CA TYR A 901 -2.15 -10.72 -13.67
C TYR A 901 -2.75 -11.09 -12.31
N ARG A 902 -1.98 -11.75 -11.43
CA ARG A 902 -2.48 -12.28 -10.14
C ARG A 902 -3.68 -13.23 -10.30
N ILE A 903 -3.74 -13.95 -11.44
CA ILE A 903 -4.80 -14.90 -11.78
C ILE A 903 -4.32 -16.33 -11.51
N SER A 904 -5.10 -17.08 -10.73
CA SER A 904 -4.92 -18.53 -10.58
C SER A 904 -5.90 -19.27 -11.49
N CYS A 905 -5.46 -19.59 -12.72
CA CYS A 905 -6.31 -20.24 -13.72
C CYS A 905 -6.60 -21.71 -13.36
N THR A 906 -7.88 -22.11 -13.50
CA THR A 906 -8.43 -23.46 -13.24
C THR A 906 -9.32 -23.93 -14.41
N CYS A 907 -9.08 -23.43 -15.61
CA CYS A 907 -9.85 -23.82 -16.80
C CYS A 907 -9.60 -25.28 -17.22
N ALA A 908 -10.50 -25.80 -18.06
CA ALA A 908 -10.45 -27.19 -18.54
C ALA A 908 -9.13 -27.55 -19.24
N LYS A 909 -8.55 -26.61 -20.01
CA LYS A 909 -7.23 -26.82 -20.64
C LYS A 909 -6.11 -26.94 -19.60
N CYS A 910 -6.09 -26.06 -18.60
CA CYS A 910 -5.08 -26.14 -17.55
C CYS A 910 -5.21 -27.41 -16.70
N THR A 911 -6.42 -27.90 -16.46
CA THR A 911 -6.60 -29.17 -15.75
C THR A 911 -6.13 -30.35 -16.60
N ALA A 912 -6.52 -30.40 -17.88
CA ALA A 912 -6.10 -31.45 -18.80
C ALA A 912 -4.57 -31.48 -19.01
N ASP A 913 -3.94 -30.32 -19.22
CA ASP A 913 -2.49 -30.24 -19.43
C ASP A 913 -1.70 -30.63 -18.16
N LEU A 914 -2.24 -30.39 -16.96
CA LEU A 914 -1.62 -30.84 -15.69
C LEU A 914 -1.76 -32.35 -15.49
N GLU A 915 -2.91 -32.92 -15.84
CA GLU A 915 -3.14 -34.37 -15.81
C GLU A 915 -2.19 -35.06 -16.78
N ALA A 916 -2.11 -34.61 -18.03
CA ALA A 916 -1.19 -35.14 -19.04
C ALA A 916 0.28 -35.07 -18.59
N LYS A 917 0.71 -33.94 -18.01
CA LYS A 917 2.08 -33.79 -17.50
C LYS A 917 2.36 -34.74 -16.32
N SER A 918 1.39 -34.96 -15.43
CA SER A 918 1.55 -35.92 -14.33
C SER A 918 1.68 -37.37 -14.81
N GLU A 919 1.02 -37.71 -15.92
CA GLU A 919 1.16 -39.01 -16.58
C GLU A 919 2.52 -39.15 -17.28
N GLU A 920 3.03 -38.10 -17.91
CA GLU A 920 4.38 -38.05 -18.49
C GLU A 920 5.47 -38.13 -17.40
N ASP A 921 5.35 -37.38 -16.30
CA ASP A 921 6.31 -37.40 -15.19
C ASP A 921 6.34 -38.78 -14.50
N THR A 922 5.18 -39.44 -14.36
CA THR A 922 5.11 -40.81 -13.81
C THR A 922 5.59 -41.88 -14.78
N ALA A 923 5.41 -41.69 -16.09
CA ALA A 923 5.98 -42.55 -17.11
C ALA A 923 7.50 -42.37 -17.22
N GLY A 924 8.01 -41.14 -17.12
CA GLY A 924 9.42 -40.78 -17.06
C GLY A 924 10.09 -41.36 -15.82
N ALA A 925 9.50 -41.19 -14.64
CA ALA A 925 10.00 -41.78 -13.41
C ALA A 925 10.00 -43.33 -13.43
N LYS A 926 9.02 -43.95 -14.11
CA LYS A 926 9.03 -45.41 -14.34
C LYS A 926 10.12 -45.83 -15.31
N ALA A 927 10.33 -45.08 -16.40
CA ALA A 927 11.36 -45.35 -17.40
C ALA A 927 12.77 -45.19 -16.82
N GLU A 928 12.98 -44.17 -15.99
CA GLU A 928 14.23 -43.90 -15.26
C GLU A 928 14.49 -44.99 -14.20
N ALA A 929 13.46 -45.39 -13.45
CA ALA A 929 13.56 -46.51 -12.51
C ALA A 929 13.81 -47.87 -13.20
N THR A 930 13.25 -48.11 -14.40
CA THR A 930 13.59 -49.31 -15.18
C THR A 930 14.99 -49.24 -15.76
N ALA A 931 15.48 -48.06 -16.17
CA ALA A 931 16.84 -47.89 -16.66
C ALA A 931 17.89 -48.06 -15.53
N GLU A 932 17.60 -47.58 -14.32
CA GLU A 932 18.41 -47.83 -13.13
C GLU A 932 18.39 -49.32 -12.75
N ALA A 933 17.22 -49.98 -12.78
CA ALA A 933 17.12 -51.41 -12.50
C ALA A 933 17.86 -52.26 -13.56
N ASP A 934 17.77 -51.91 -14.84
CA ASP A 934 18.51 -52.60 -15.91
C ASP A 934 20.02 -52.35 -15.81
N ALA A 935 20.44 -51.16 -15.36
CA ALA A 935 21.84 -50.85 -15.07
C ALA A 935 22.38 -51.64 -13.86
N GLU A 936 21.59 -51.79 -12.79
CA GLU A 936 21.94 -52.63 -11.63
C GLU A 936 22.01 -54.11 -12.00
N VAL A 937 21.10 -54.61 -12.83
CA VAL A 937 21.13 -56.00 -13.32
C VAL A 937 22.36 -56.23 -14.21
N LYS A 938 22.73 -55.25 -15.04
CA LYS A 938 23.94 -55.33 -15.87
C LYS A 938 25.21 -55.28 -15.03
N ALA A 939 25.27 -54.43 -14.01
CA ALA A 939 26.37 -54.38 -13.04
C ALA A 939 26.48 -55.68 -12.21
N ALA A 940 25.35 -56.30 -11.84
CA ALA A 940 25.34 -57.58 -11.15
C ALA A 940 25.74 -58.77 -12.05
N ALA A 941 25.49 -58.68 -13.37
CA ALA A 941 25.96 -59.66 -14.34
C ALA A 941 27.48 -59.54 -14.57
N GLU A 942 28.01 -58.31 -14.64
CA GLU A 942 29.45 -58.02 -14.74
C GLU A 942 30.22 -58.45 -13.46
N ALA A 943 29.64 -58.22 -12.27
CA ALA A 943 30.22 -58.68 -11.00
C ALA A 943 30.26 -60.21 -10.87
N LYS A 944 29.28 -60.94 -11.44
CA LYS A 944 29.30 -62.43 -11.46
C LYS A 944 30.32 -63.01 -12.43
N THR A 945 30.69 -62.28 -13.48
CA THR A 945 31.78 -62.69 -14.36
C THR A 945 33.16 -62.44 -13.75
N GLU A 946 33.30 -61.47 -12.85
CA GLU A 946 34.53 -61.25 -12.08
C GLU A 946 34.71 -62.24 -10.92
N ASP A 947 33.62 -62.63 -10.24
CA ASP A 947 33.66 -63.61 -9.14
C ASP A 947 34.00 -65.04 -9.63
N ALA A 948 33.61 -65.39 -10.85
CA ALA A 948 34.05 -66.64 -11.49
C ALA A 948 35.53 -66.64 -11.93
N GLY A 949 36.15 -65.45 -12.07
CA GLY A 949 37.59 -65.29 -12.32
C GLY A 949 38.42 -65.37 -11.04
N ALA A 950 37.90 -64.84 -9.93
CA ALA A 950 38.57 -64.80 -8.63
C ALA A 950 38.64 -66.19 -7.95
N GLU A 951 37.69 -67.09 -8.19
CA GLU A 951 37.76 -68.48 -7.69
C GLU A 951 38.81 -69.35 -8.40
N VAL A 952 39.28 -68.96 -9.60
CA VAL A 952 40.35 -69.69 -10.32
C VAL A 952 41.74 -69.24 -9.86
N GLU A 953 41.90 -67.95 -9.52
CA GLU A 953 43.16 -67.38 -9.04
C GLU A 953 43.46 -67.77 -7.58
N ALA A 954 42.43 -67.89 -6.73
CA ALA A 954 42.58 -68.32 -5.33
C ALA A 954 42.96 -69.80 -5.16
N THR A 955 42.72 -70.65 -6.17
CA THR A 955 43.18 -72.06 -6.17
C THR A 955 44.63 -72.24 -6.63
N ALA A 956 45.25 -71.22 -7.24
CA ALA A 956 46.63 -71.28 -7.73
C ALA A 956 47.66 -70.85 -6.67
N GLU A 957 47.30 -69.97 -5.73
CA GLU A 957 48.21 -69.48 -4.68
C GLU A 957 48.21 -70.34 -3.41
N ALA A 958 47.18 -71.17 -3.17
CA ALA A 958 47.11 -72.06 -2.01
C ALA A 958 47.92 -73.37 -2.15
N MET A 959 48.53 -73.63 -3.32
CA MET A 959 49.36 -74.83 -3.57
C MET A 959 50.88 -74.58 -3.48
N ALA A 960 51.31 -73.37 -3.11
CA ALA A 960 52.72 -72.97 -3.14
C ALA A 960 53.44 -72.88 -1.78
N GLU A 961 52.76 -73.09 -0.65
CA GLU A 961 53.38 -72.91 0.69
C GLU A 961 53.38 -74.16 1.60
N ASP A 962 52.99 -75.33 1.12
CA ASP A 962 52.96 -76.57 1.93
C ASP A 962 53.74 -77.74 1.31
N ALA A 963 54.99 -77.46 0.91
CA ALA A 963 55.93 -78.51 0.53
C ALA A 963 57.36 -78.22 1.02
N ALA A 964 57.65 -78.84 2.18
CA ALA A 964 58.91 -79.49 2.53
C ALA A 964 59.97 -78.72 3.35
N GLU A 965 59.78 -78.74 4.68
CA GLU A 965 60.71 -79.48 5.55
C GLU A 965 60.19 -80.93 5.67
N ILE A 966 60.90 -81.91 5.12
CA ILE A 966 61.25 -83.21 5.71
C ILE A 966 62.25 -83.91 4.77
N HIS A 967 63.33 -84.37 5.40
CA HIS A 967 64.64 -84.78 4.92
C HIS A 967 64.70 -86.17 4.25
N ASP A 968 65.71 -86.33 3.38
CA ASP A 968 66.53 -87.53 3.08
C ASP A 968 65.90 -88.93 2.96
N ALA A 969 66.08 -89.58 1.79
CA ALA A 969 67.03 -90.70 1.62
C ALA A 969 66.78 -91.56 0.35
N VAL A 970 67.81 -91.64 -0.49
CA VAL A 970 68.33 -92.85 -1.19
C VAL A 970 67.49 -93.55 -2.29
N GLY A 971 68.01 -93.52 -3.52
CA GLY A 971 68.44 -94.76 -4.20
C GLY A 971 67.73 -95.22 -5.47
N SER A 972 68.45 -95.07 -6.60
CA SER A 972 68.50 -95.93 -7.81
C SER A 972 67.30 -96.07 -8.77
N GLU A 973 67.57 -95.59 -10.01
CA GLU A 973 67.04 -95.86 -11.37
C GLU A 973 66.49 -97.29 -11.66
N PRO A 974 65.63 -97.51 -12.70
CA PRO A 974 65.91 -97.10 -14.10
C PRO A 974 64.75 -96.79 -15.09
N GLU A 975 65.18 -96.09 -16.15
CA GLU A 975 64.86 -96.22 -17.61
C GLU A 975 63.41 -96.18 -18.19
N LEU A 976 63.23 -95.14 -19.03
CA LEU A 976 62.81 -95.15 -20.46
C LEU A 976 61.46 -95.78 -20.91
N VAL A 977 60.67 -94.96 -21.62
CA VAL A 977 60.32 -95.07 -23.07
C VAL A 977 58.96 -94.39 -23.34
N THR A 978 58.95 -93.55 -24.38
CA THR A 978 57.83 -92.84 -25.03
C THR A 978 56.81 -93.78 -25.70
N PRO A 979 55.60 -93.34 -26.10
CA PRO A 979 55.38 -92.72 -27.42
C PRO A 979 54.38 -91.52 -27.37
N ALA A 980 54.49 -90.48 -28.19
CA ALA A 980 53.94 -90.36 -29.57
C ALA A 980 52.49 -90.86 -29.70
N SER A 981 51.54 -90.27 -30.41
CA SER A 981 51.33 -89.03 -31.16
C SER A 981 49.96 -89.22 -31.84
N ALA A 982 49.38 -88.13 -32.33
CA ALA A 982 48.43 -88.03 -33.44
C ALA A 982 46.96 -87.72 -33.12
N ASP A 983 46.55 -86.67 -33.85
CA ASP A 983 45.25 -86.14 -34.26
C ASP A 983 44.37 -85.37 -33.26
#